data_AF-A0A150QV60-F1
#
_entry.id   AF-A0A150QV60-F1
#
_cell.length_a   1.000
_cell.length_b   1.000
_cell.length_c   1.000
_cell.angle_alpha   90.00
_cell.angle_beta   90.00
_cell.angle_gamma   90.00
#
_symmetry.space_group_name_H-M   'P 1'
#
loop_
_entity.id
_entity.type
_entity.pdbx_description
1 polymer ?
#
loop_
_entity_poly.entity_id
_entity_poly.type
_entity_poly.pdbx_seq_one_letter_code
_entity_poly.pdbx_strand_id
1 'polypeptide(L)'
;MDPPAPDGADPPPATSAEPHLIPTKPPLGEPHPAAVGPLRTPELVSGQDPKNAHLRAVGSMYRHCTASLIKTGDNVDAPAYALTAGHCVKYPFETSMYFGVGVDEDPEGTLVFTFNYFHDTPDDELVQAMGTRIAYVTMRGANLALVELDRTIGELQALGIEPLPLADAPPAAGEPIELAVVPVEHDGGEYLEEYVRRARCAEGGRRPDVIEHQWHWVDMHVNDCQGMGPGAAGGPALDRRGRVFGVFNTHFRTAEPPEPCYVDYPCEVGDGRPERGVEGASYVADATAIAACFDAGGRFDLAAAGCALDPGGHASLSTAPSRVATPTLGEPPEPSGWDVRLSSASDTHYRYKVGPAASVDCRSADGYSDPIAIEDDRLAKLPVPAEEGLYAMCVLTGSGDVGGAAWQSTDHPTVIVKKVRAASRVESGPDAGDVTTEQAFDLANRAVDAYRDHLRDHRARFAVTVGVVTDTRMEITADRTWYIHLGLDFRKEGVTPPDVASFIACHEIGHALGGFPFKRSPPQYRQVEGLATGQYGTVSSAEGQADYFATKECLPRLWSTERDVNALFRERVTEYAKARCDAAWEDVGAQDLCYRIAAVAEGFGRWARRPGDSRPVPELSTPHAGEVMVTNENNPPLQCRVDTMLQGALCGIRFRGTAIPGLIPPYEQVLTFSPEVEAAAAPDACTEGPGSRPRCWFAPNATAVDCTGIPELGMCDVIDGRPAVVQCSAARGIETFVCAPGSRCELEADGFALCTE
;
A
#
# COMPACT_ATOMS: atom_id res chain seq x y z
N MET A 1 8.61 -38.36 73.82
CA MET A 1 8.36 -38.38 72.37
C MET A 1 8.58 -36.95 71.89
N ASP A 2 9.40 -36.81 70.85
CA ASP A 2 10.41 -35.76 70.59
C ASP A 2 10.05 -34.27 70.77
N PRO A 3 11.05 -33.41 71.06
CA PRO A 3 10.91 -32.37 72.09
C PRO A 3 10.66 -30.95 71.53
N PRO A 4 10.28 -30.00 72.42
CA PRO A 4 10.02 -28.59 72.10
C PRO A 4 11.28 -27.71 72.18
N ALA A 5 11.12 -26.47 71.73
CA ALA A 5 12.11 -25.39 71.58
C ALA A 5 12.89 -25.00 72.86
N PRO A 6 13.89 -24.10 72.69
CA PRO A 6 13.97 -22.95 73.59
C PRO A 6 14.19 -21.59 72.89
N ASP A 7 13.68 -20.57 73.55
CA ASP A 7 13.78 -19.13 73.29
C ASP A 7 15.19 -18.52 73.44
N GLY A 8 15.38 -17.33 72.86
CA GLY A 8 16.15 -16.26 73.51
C GLY A 8 16.81 -15.23 72.59
N ALA A 9 16.17 -14.05 72.42
CA ALA A 9 16.67 -12.75 72.93
C ALA A 9 16.04 -11.52 72.22
N ASP A 10 15.64 -10.55 73.03
CA ASP A 10 14.92 -9.29 72.75
C ASP A 10 15.85 -8.10 72.32
N PRO A 11 15.28 -6.94 71.89
CA PRO A 11 15.91 -5.89 71.06
C PRO A 11 16.37 -4.62 71.82
N PRO A 12 16.99 -3.65 71.10
CA PRO A 12 16.80 -2.23 71.43
C PRO A 12 16.47 -1.32 70.20
N PRO A 13 16.03 -0.06 70.42
CA PRO A 13 15.21 0.72 69.47
C PRO A 13 15.84 2.01 68.88
N ALA A 14 15.09 2.61 67.93
CA ALA A 14 15.08 3.99 67.37
C ALA A 14 16.32 4.44 66.54
N THR A 15 16.20 5.05 65.36
CA THR A 15 15.52 6.32 65.05
C THR A 15 15.23 6.51 63.54
N SER A 16 14.16 7.24 63.22
CA SER A 16 13.80 7.80 61.90
C SER A 16 14.44 9.17 61.61
N ALA A 17 14.88 9.44 60.37
CA ALA A 17 14.55 10.64 59.53
C ALA A 17 15.53 10.91 58.33
N GLU A 18 14.98 10.83 57.10
CA GLU A 18 15.17 11.58 55.81
C GLU A 18 16.57 11.78 55.09
N PRO A 19 16.68 12.44 53.90
CA PRO A 19 16.60 11.84 52.54
C PRO A 19 17.79 12.18 51.58
N HIS A 20 17.80 11.56 50.37
CA HIS A 20 18.53 11.86 49.11
C HIS A 20 20.02 12.28 49.11
N LEU A 21 20.88 11.53 48.41
CA LEU A 21 22.01 12.07 47.61
C LEU A 21 22.44 11.06 46.51
N ILE A 22 22.59 11.57 45.28
CA ILE A 22 23.02 10.88 44.05
C ILE A 22 24.52 10.51 44.15
N PRO A 23 24.98 9.31 43.74
CA PRO A 23 26.40 9.08 43.48
C PRO A 23 26.71 9.10 41.97
N THR A 24 27.63 9.99 41.63
CA THR A 24 28.24 10.27 40.33
C THR A 24 29.02 9.11 39.73
N LYS A 25 29.01 9.03 38.40
CA LYS A 25 29.71 8.07 37.51
C LYS A 25 31.24 8.04 37.75
N PRO A 26 31.92 6.88 37.70
CA PRO A 26 33.38 6.80 37.75
C PRO A 26 34.04 7.19 36.41
N PRO A 27 35.32 7.61 36.40
CA PRO A 27 35.98 8.10 35.20
C PRO A 27 36.38 6.96 34.25
N LEU A 28 36.26 7.25 32.96
CA LEU A 28 36.60 6.39 31.82
C LEU A 28 38.09 6.01 31.83
N GLY A 29 38.37 4.71 31.85
CA GLY A 29 39.67 4.17 31.46
C GLY A 29 39.78 4.10 29.93
N GLU A 30 40.96 4.41 29.40
CA GLU A 30 41.26 4.39 27.97
C GLU A 30 40.98 3.01 27.34
N PRO A 31 40.33 2.94 26.17
CA PRO A 31 40.01 1.68 25.52
C PRO A 31 41.26 1.07 24.86
N HIS A 32 41.53 -0.20 25.16
CA HIS A 32 42.34 -1.05 24.28
C HIS A 32 41.64 -1.18 22.92
N PRO A 33 42.38 -1.17 21.79
CA PRO A 33 41.76 -1.30 20.48
C PRO A 33 41.22 -2.72 20.31
N ALA A 34 39.90 -2.85 20.31
CA ALA A 34 39.23 -4.02 19.76
C ALA A 34 39.59 -4.14 18.28
N ALA A 35 39.86 -5.36 17.82
CA ALA A 35 40.00 -5.64 16.40
C ALA A 35 38.72 -5.20 15.69
N VAL A 36 38.83 -4.20 14.82
CA VAL A 36 37.74 -3.70 13.99
C VAL A 36 37.42 -4.80 12.97
N GLY A 37 36.31 -5.51 13.17
CA GLY A 37 35.69 -6.30 12.10
C GLY A 37 35.30 -5.37 10.93
N PRO A 38 35.17 -5.88 9.69
CA PRO A 38 34.85 -5.05 8.54
C PRO A 38 33.59 -4.20 8.81
N LEU A 39 33.63 -2.94 8.37
CA LEU A 39 32.50 -2.02 8.46
C LEU A 39 31.28 -2.69 7.82
N ARG A 40 30.20 -2.85 8.60
CA ARG A 40 29.04 -3.65 8.20
C ARG A 40 28.05 -2.90 7.31
N THR A 41 28.20 -1.58 7.21
CA THR A 41 27.44 -0.72 6.28
C THR A 41 27.97 -0.85 4.85
N PRO A 42 27.13 -0.81 3.81
CA PRO A 42 27.54 -1.00 2.43
C PRO A 42 28.51 0.10 1.99
N GLU A 43 29.70 -0.30 1.58
CA GLU A 43 30.72 0.62 1.10
C GLU A 43 30.42 1.02 -0.35
N LEU A 44 30.61 2.31 -0.65
CA LEU A 44 30.54 2.82 -2.02
C LEU A 44 31.67 2.20 -2.85
N VAL A 45 31.33 1.67 -4.01
CA VAL A 45 32.28 1.00 -4.89
C VAL A 45 32.80 1.98 -5.94
N SER A 46 34.11 1.96 -6.17
CA SER A 46 34.76 2.68 -7.27
C SER A 46 34.85 1.79 -8.50
N GLY A 47 34.36 2.27 -9.64
CA GLY A 47 34.47 1.61 -10.94
C GLY A 47 35.89 1.64 -11.53
N GLN A 48 36.76 2.48 -10.98
CA GLN A 48 38.16 2.64 -11.38
C GLN A 48 39.09 1.58 -10.77
N ASP A 49 38.68 0.88 -9.71
CA ASP A 49 39.44 -0.27 -9.17
C ASP A 49 39.17 -1.54 -10.00
N PRO A 50 40.20 -2.13 -10.65
CA PRO A 50 40.04 -3.34 -11.46
C PRO A 50 39.46 -4.53 -10.68
N LYS A 51 39.60 -4.57 -9.35
CA LYS A 51 38.99 -5.64 -8.52
C LYS A 51 37.47 -5.61 -8.55
N ASN A 52 36.88 -4.46 -8.86
CA ASN A 52 35.44 -4.24 -8.91
C ASN A 52 34.87 -4.43 -10.32
N ALA A 53 35.68 -4.83 -11.31
CA ALA A 53 35.23 -4.94 -12.70
C ALA A 53 34.00 -5.84 -12.89
N HIS A 54 33.89 -6.91 -12.11
CA HIS A 54 32.72 -7.80 -12.13
C HIS A 54 31.41 -7.11 -11.69
N LEU A 55 31.50 -6.06 -10.86
CA LEU A 55 30.34 -5.30 -10.40
C LEU A 55 29.81 -4.33 -11.45
N ARG A 56 30.47 -4.17 -12.61
CA ARG A 56 29.94 -3.39 -13.73
C ARG A 56 28.63 -3.97 -14.26
N ALA A 57 28.41 -5.27 -14.08
CA ALA A 57 27.16 -5.97 -14.39
C ALA A 57 26.03 -5.71 -13.39
N VAL A 58 26.29 -5.01 -12.28
CA VAL A 58 25.27 -4.59 -11.31
C VAL A 58 24.89 -3.15 -11.62
N GLY A 59 23.59 -2.88 -11.66
CA GLY A 59 23.08 -1.61 -12.13
C GLY A 59 21.78 -1.19 -11.46
N SER A 60 21.48 0.10 -11.60
CA SER A 60 20.20 0.67 -11.22
C SER A 60 19.12 0.30 -12.23
N MET A 61 17.91 0.13 -11.74
CA MET A 61 16.71 -0.19 -12.49
C MET A 61 15.58 0.79 -12.13
N TYR A 62 14.62 0.92 -13.04
CA TYR A 62 13.31 1.52 -12.82
C TYR A 62 12.73 1.25 -11.41
N ARG A 63 12.04 2.25 -10.82
CA ARG A 63 11.47 2.25 -9.44
C ARG A 63 12.48 2.20 -8.28
N HIS A 64 13.73 2.63 -8.48
CA HIS A 64 14.78 2.52 -7.47
C HIS A 64 14.93 1.04 -7.04
N CYS A 65 15.29 0.20 -8.00
CA CYS A 65 15.66 -1.19 -7.77
C CYS A 65 17.07 -1.45 -8.28
N THR A 66 17.64 -2.57 -7.88
CA THR A 66 18.89 -3.08 -8.43
C THR A 66 18.61 -4.25 -9.37
N ALA A 67 19.42 -4.40 -10.40
CA ALA A 67 19.43 -5.58 -11.26
C ALA A 67 20.86 -6.03 -11.57
N SER A 68 21.00 -7.26 -12.04
CA SER A 68 22.27 -7.82 -12.47
C SER A 68 22.20 -8.49 -13.83
N LEU A 69 23.19 -8.24 -14.68
CA LEU A 69 23.39 -9.00 -15.91
C LEU A 69 23.93 -10.40 -15.57
N ILE A 70 23.21 -11.45 -15.94
CA ILE A 70 23.58 -12.84 -15.64
C ILE A 70 24.12 -13.58 -16.85
N LYS A 71 25.07 -14.48 -16.63
CA LYS A 71 25.63 -15.35 -17.66
C LYS A 71 24.70 -16.52 -17.93
N THR A 72 24.00 -16.48 -19.06
CA THR A 72 23.05 -17.52 -19.50
C THR A 72 23.67 -18.57 -20.43
N GLY A 73 24.90 -18.32 -20.92
CA GLY A 73 25.65 -19.24 -21.78
C GLY A 73 26.97 -18.62 -22.25
N ASP A 74 27.66 -19.32 -23.15
CA ASP A 74 28.88 -18.83 -23.82
C ASP A 74 28.61 -18.25 -25.22
N ASN A 75 27.37 -18.34 -25.69
CA ASN A 75 26.98 -17.81 -27.00
C ASN A 75 26.82 -16.27 -26.94
N VAL A 76 27.76 -15.55 -27.55
CA VAL A 76 27.75 -14.08 -27.59
C VAL A 76 26.56 -13.50 -28.37
N ASP A 77 25.98 -14.26 -29.29
CA ASP A 77 24.80 -13.85 -30.07
C ASP A 77 23.48 -14.14 -29.34
N ALA A 78 23.54 -14.73 -28.14
CA ALA A 78 22.35 -14.99 -27.33
C ALA A 78 21.77 -13.68 -26.78
N PRO A 79 20.43 -13.61 -26.56
CA PRO A 79 19.83 -12.49 -25.83
C PRO A 79 20.45 -12.35 -24.44
N ALA A 80 20.66 -11.12 -24.00
CA ALA A 80 21.06 -10.83 -22.63
C ALA A 80 19.84 -10.83 -21.69
N TYR A 81 20.05 -11.27 -20.44
CA TYR A 81 19.01 -11.28 -19.41
C TYR A 81 19.49 -10.56 -18.15
N ALA A 82 18.62 -9.70 -17.63
CA ALA A 82 18.77 -9.11 -16.30
C ALA A 82 17.98 -9.93 -15.26
N LEU A 83 18.62 -10.25 -14.14
CA LEU A 83 18.01 -10.84 -12.96
C LEU A 83 17.77 -9.76 -11.90
N THR A 84 16.56 -9.71 -11.37
CA THR A 84 16.13 -8.78 -10.33
C THR A 84 15.00 -9.41 -9.47
N ALA A 85 14.43 -8.63 -8.55
CA ALA A 85 13.26 -9.02 -7.78
C ALA A 85 11.97 -8.84 -8.59
N GLY A 86 10.98 -9.70 -8.38
CA GLY A 86 9.69 -9.66 -9.05
C GLY A 86 8.95 -8.32 -8.89
N HIS A 87 8.96 -7.75 -7.68
CA HIS A 87 8.32 -6.45 -7.41
C HIS A 87 8.99 -5.25 -8.12
N CYS A 88 10.21 -5.42 -8.66
CA CYS A 88 10.88 -4.38 -9.43
C CYS A 88 10.35 -4.29 -10.87
N VAL A 89 9.74 -5.38 -11.35
CA VAL A 89 9.24 -5.50 -12.72
C VAL A 89 7.74 -5.23 -12.79
N LYS A 90 6.97 -5.73 -11.82
CA LYS A 90 5.51 -5.55 -11.74
C LYS A 90 5.09 -4.98 -10.40
N TYR A 91 3.95 -4.30 -10.36
CA TYR A 91 3.46 -3.67 -9.14
C TYR A 91 3.17 -4.74 -8.06
N PRO A 92 3.87 -4.73 -6.90
CA PRO A 92 3.87 -5.86 -5.96
C PRO A 92 2.53 -6.17 -5.31
N PHE A 93 1.60 -5.21 -5.33
CA PHE A 93 0.30 -5.33 -4.66
C PHE A 93 -0.82 -5.79 -5.59
N GLU A 94 -0.51 -6.13 -6.85
CA GLU A 94 -1.48 -6.77 -7.74
C GLU A 94 -1.77 -8.21 -7.30
N THR A 95 -3.01 -8.68 -7.53
CA THR A 95 -3.41 -10.05 -7.18
C THR A 95 -2.54 -11.10 -7.88
N SER A 96 -2.11 -10.81 -9.11
CA SER A 96 -1.17 -11.62 -9.90
C SER A 96 0.18 -11.79 -9.19
N MET A 97 0.64 -10.78 -8.43
CA MET A 97 1.91 -10.82 -7.73
C MET A 97 1.82 -11.58 -6.40
N TYR A 98 0.68 -11.59 -5.72
CA TYR A 98 0.53 -12.41 -4.51
C TYR A 98 0.52 -13.92 -4.79
N PHE A 99 -0.12 -14.33 -5.89
CA PHE A 99 -0.51 -15.74 -6.09
C PHE A 99 -0.19 -16.31 -7.48
N GLY A 100 0.36 -15.52 -8.39
CA GLY A 100 0.61 -15.91 -9.78
C GLY A 100 2.10 -15.99 -10.14
N VAL A 101 2.33 -16.43 -11.37
CA VAL A 101 3.63 -16.42 -12.05
C VAL A 101 3.38 -15.88 -13.45
N GLY A 102 4.10 -14.84 -13.83
CA GLY A 102 4.11 -14.30 -15.18
C GLY A 102 5.20 -14.97 -16.01
N VAL A 103 4.86 -15.43 -17.20
CA VAL A 103 5.79 -16.07 -18.14
C VAL A 103 5.52 -15.50 -19.52
N ASP A 104 6.58 -15.07 -20.20
CA ASP A 104 6.50 -14.53 -21.56
C ASP A 104 5.52 -13.34 -21.70
N GLU A 105 5.67 -12.36 -20.81
CA GLU A 105 4.82 -11.16 -20.78
C GLU A 105 5.52 -9.94 -21.38
N ASP A 106 4.74 -9.05 -21.97
CA ASP A 106 5.20 -7.72 -22.37
C ASP A 106 5.32 -6.81 -21.14
N PRO A 107 6.39 -6.01 -21.02
CA PRO A 107 6.46 -4.97 -19.99
C PRO A 107 5.33 -3.93 -20.13
N GLU A 108 4.67 -3.58 -19.02
CA GLU A 108 3.61 -2.55 -19.00
C GLU A 108 4.14 -1.12 -19.24
N GLY A 109 5.46 -0.95 -19.26
CA GLY A 109 6.16 0.28 -19.58
C GLY A 109 7.65 0.01 -19.84
N THR A 110 8.43 1.08 -20.06
CA THR A 110 9.85 0.94 -20.35
C THR A 110 10.64 0.53 -19.10
N LEU A 111 11.17 -0.69 -19.09
CA LEU A 111 12.14 -1.12 -18.09
C LEU A 111 13.54 -0.70 -18.56
N VAL A 112 14.16 0.24 -17.85
CA VAL A 112 15.53 0.70 -18.15
C VAL A 112 16.49 0.15 -17.10
N PHE A 113 17.59 -0.41 -17.58
CA PHE A 113 18.69 -0.93 -16.79
C PHE A 113 19.94 -0.10 -17.07
N THR A 114 20.57 0.44 -16.04
CA THR A 114 21.80 1.25 -16.15
C THR A 114 22.95 0.54 -15.45
N PHE A 115 23.85 -0.03 -16.23
CA PHE A 115 25.06 -0.73 -15.81
C PHE A 115 26.28 0.20 -15.74
N ASN A 116 27.39 -0.31 -15.19
CA ASN A 116 28.58 0.48 -14.88
C ASN A 116 28.29 1.67 -13.93
N TYR A 117 27.28 1.51 -13.05
CA TYR A 117 26.65 2.59 -12.29
C TYR A 117 27.39 2.92 -10.98
N PHE A 118 28.64 3.38 -11.11
CA PHE A 118 29.48 3.81 -10.00
C PHE A 118 29.51 5.33 -9.88
N HIS A 119 29.76 5.83 -8.67
CA HIS A 119 29.87 7.26 -8.37
C HIS A 119 30.98 8.00 -9.14
N ASP A 120 31.96 7.25 -9.65
CA ASP A 120 33.13 7.74 -10.38
C ASP A 120 33.16 7.29 -11.85
N THR A 121 32.01 6.80 -12.35
CA THR A 121 31.81 6.56 -13.79
C THR A 121 31.29 7.84 -14.45
N PRO A 122 31.95 8.36 -15.50
CA PRO A 122 31.41 9.44 -16.31
C PRO A 122 30.05 9.08 -16.94
N ASP A 123 29.14 10.05 -17.07
CA ASP A 123 27.78 9.82 -17.60
C ASP A 123 27.77 9.16 -18.99
N ASP A 124 28.76 9.46 -19.83
CA ASP A 124 28.91 8.90 -21.18
C ASP A 124 29.51 7.48 -21.22
N GLU A 125 29.97 6.96 -20.08
CA GLU A 125 30.43 5.59 -19.87
C GLU A 125 29.39 4.69 -19.19
N LEU A 126 28.23 5.24 -18.83
CA LEU A 126 27.09 4.46 -18.34
C LEU A 126 26.49 3.61 -19.48
N VAL A 127 26.18 2.35 -19.20
CA VAL A 127 25.66 1.42 -20.21
C VAL A 127 24.18 1.15 -19.96
N GLN A 128 23.33 1.61 -20.87
CA GLN A 128 21.88 1.41 -20.79
C GLN A 128 21.38 0.27 -21.68
N ALA A 129 20.48 -0.54 -21.13
CA ALA A 129 19.71 -1.55 -21.85
C ALA A 129 18.22 -1.41 -21.50
N MET A 130 17.35 -1.79 -22.42
CA MET A 130 15.91 -1.79 -22.25
C MET A 130 15.38 -3.21 -22.14
N GLY A 131 14.46 -3.46 -21.21
CA GLY A 131 13.73 -4.71 -21.13
C GLY A 131 12.72 -4.82 -22.27
N THR A 132 12.83 -5.88 -23.07
CA THR A 132 11.94 -6.15 -24.21
C THR A 132 10.88 -7.19 -23.87
N ARG A 133 11.15 -8.07 -22.90
CA ARG A 133 10.27 -9.18 -22.52
C ARG A 133 10.49 -9.59 -21.07
N ILE A 134 9.42 -9.78 -20.33
CA ILE A 134 9.46 -10.39 -19.00
C ILE A 134 9.41 -11.90 -19.22
N ALA A 135 10.59 -12.54 -19.23
CA ALA A 135 10.71 -13.97 -19.47
C ALA A 135 10.08 -14.80 -18.33
N TYR A 136 10.24 -14.31 -17.10
CA TYR A 136 9.69 -14.90 -15.89
C TYR A 136 9.55 -13.83 -14.80
N VAL A 137 8.47 -13.84 -14.04
CA VAL A 137 8.27 -12.97 -12.87
C VAL A 137 7.39 -13.65 -11.83
N THR A 138 7.78 -13.61 -10.56
CA THR A 138 6.92 -14.06 -9.47
C THR A 138 7.27 -13.39 -8.15
N MET A 139 6.26 -13.28 -7.28
CA MET A 139 6.40 -13.07 -5.83
C MET A 139 5.77 -14.23 -5.03
N ARG A 140 5.26 -15.27 -5.70
CA ARG A 140 4.72 -16.49 -5.09
C ARG A 140 5.88 -17.43 -4.73
N GLY A 141 6.09 -17.68 -3.44
CA GLY A 141 7.13 -18.60 -2.96
C GLY A 141 8.56 -18.07 -3.09
N ALA A 142 8.87 -17.25 -4.10
CA ALA A 142 10.11 -16.50 -4.24
C ALA A 142 9.81 -15.13 -4.87
N ASN A 143 10.71 -14.16 -4.71
CA ASN A 143 10.61 -12.84 -5.35
C ASN A 143 11.70 -12.68 -6.40
N LEU A 144 11.41 -13.10 -7.64
CA LEU A 144 12.39 -13.18 -8.72
C LEU A 144 11.77 -12.70 -10.04
N ALA A 145 12.59 -12.06 -10.87
CA ALA A 145 12.26 -11.80 -12.26
C ALA A 145 13.48 -11.92 -13.19
N LEU A 146 13.21 -12.42 -14.40
CA LEU A 146 14.14 -12.49 -15.52
C LEU A 146 13.58 -11.63 -16.65
N VAL A 147 14.35 -10.62 -17.05
CA VAL A 147 13.97 -9.70 -18.12
C VAL A 147 14.96 -9.84 -19.27
N GLU A 148 14.46 -10.20 -20.46
CA GLU A 148 15.25 -10.17 -21.69
C GLU A 148 15.48 -8.72 -22.11
N LEU A 149 16.71 -8.41 -22.52
CA LEU A 149 17.14 -7.07 -22.89
C LEU A 149 17.14 -6.87 -24.41
N ASP A 150 17.13 -5.61 -24.85
CA ASP A 150 17.30 -5.17 -26.24
C ASP A 150 18.74 -5.29 -26.75
N ARG A 151 19.55 -6.14 -26.09
CA ARG A 151 20.96 -6.38 -26.36
C ARG A 151 21.27 -7.87 -26.27
N THR A 152 22.28 -8.29 -27.01
CA THR A 152 22.92 -9.61 -26.86
C THR A 152 23.99 -9.59 -25.78
N ILE A 153 24.41 -10.78 -25.33
CA ILE A 153 25.54 -10.92 -24.39
C ILE A 153 26.81 -10.25 -24.96
N GLY A 154 27.13 -10.51 -26.23
CA GLY A 154 28.32 -9.99 -26.88
C GLY A 154 28.34 -8.47 -27.02
N GLU A 155 27.17 -7.86 -27.25
CA GLU A 155 27.04 -6.40 -27.29
C GLU A 155 27.34 -5.75 -25.95
N LEU A 156 26.84 -6.31 -24.84
CA LEU A 156 27.14 -5.81 -23.49
C LEU A 156 28.60 -6.04 -23.09
N GLN A 157 29.18 -7.19 -23.44
CA GLN A 157 30.61 -7.46 -23.25
C GLN A 157 31.50 -6.49 -24.03
N ALA A 158 31.12 -6.14 -25.26
CA ALA A 158 31.85 -5.14 -26.06
C ALA A 158 31.82 -3.74 -25.42
N LEU A 159 30.81 -3.45 -24.58
CA LEU A 159 30.70 -2.24 -23.76
C LEU A 159 31.39 -2.38 -22.38
N GLY A 160 32.09 -3.49 -22.13
CA GLY A 160 32.82 -3.73 -20.88
C GLY A 160 31.96 -4.25 -19.72
N ILE A 161 30.75 -4.72 -20.00
CA ILE A 161 29.84 -5.32 -19.02
C ILE A 161 29.90 -6.85 -19.14
N GLU A 162 30.65 -7.49 -18.26
CA GLU A 162 30.79 -8.95 -18.24
C GLU A 162 29.67 -9.61 -17.40
N PRO A 163 28.85 -10.51 -17.97
CA PRO A 163 27.77 -11.16 -17.24
C PRO A 163 28.25 -11.98 -16.02
N LEU A 164 27.51 -11.91 -14.92
CA LEU A 164 27.83 -12.63 -13.70
C LEU A 164 27.46 -14.12 -13.82
N PRO A 165 28.38 -15.06 -13.50
CA PRO A 165 28.06 -16.49 -13.52
C PRO A 165 26.99 -16.85 -12.48
N LEU A 166 26.13 -17.83 -12.80
CA LEU A 166 25.16 -18.37 -11.86
C LEU A 166 25.79 -19.50 -11.02
N ALA A 167 25.42 -19.58 -9.74
CA ALA A 167 25.77 -20.69 -8.87
C ALA A 167 24.78 -21.86 -9.04
N ASP A 168 25.30 -23.08 -8.95
CA ASP A 168 24.56 -24.34 -9.01
C ASP A 168 24.14 -24.86 -7.63
N ALA A 169 24.66 -24.24 -6.56
CA ALA A 169 24.33 -24.53 -5.18
C ALA A 169 24.61 -23.31 -4.31
N PRO A 170 23.87 -23.15 -3.19
CA PRO A 170 24.11 -22.07 -2.26
C PRO A 170 25.44 -22.23 -1.48
N PRO A 171 26.06 -21.14 -1.00
CA PRO A 171 27.20 -21.20 -0.09
C PRO A 171 26.85 -21.95 1.21
N ALA A 172 27.83 -22.62 1.82
CA ALA A 172 27.63 -23.21 3.15
C ALA A 172 27.59 -22.12 4.23
N ALA A 173 26.92 -22.40 5.35
CA ALA A 173 26.87 -21.49 6.50
C ALA A 173 28.27 -21.07 6.96
N GLY A 174 28.46 -19.77 7.17
CA GLY A 174 29.74 -19.15 7.54
C GLY A 174 30.67 -18.86 6.37
N GLU A 175 30.33 -19.26 5.13
CA GLU A 175 31.12 -18.88 3.97
C GLU A 175 30.97 -17.39 3.65
N PRO A 176 32.04 -16.72 3.18
CA PRO A 176 31.97 -15.31 2.77
C PRO A 176 31.03 -15.13 1.58
N ILE A 177 30.17 -14.12 1.68
CA ILE A 177 29.26 -13.66 0.62
C ILE A 177 29.40 -12.15 0.42
N GLU A 178 28.93 -11.68 -0.73
CA GLU A 178 28.86 -10.26 -1.08
C GLU A 178 27.48 -9.92 -1.62
N LEU A 179 26.83 -8.90 -1.05
CA LEU A 179 25.64 -8.28 -1.62
C LEU A 179 26.08 -7.02 -2.36
N ALA A 180 25.79 -6.92 -3.65
CA ALA A 180 26.05 -5.73 -4.46
C ALA A 180 24.72 -5.08 -4.86
N VAL A 181 24.52 -3.82 -4.46
CA VAL A 181 23.21 -3.16 -4.47
C VAL A 181 23.33 -1.67 -4.83
N VAL A 182 22.24 -1.04 -5.24
CA VAL A 182 22.10 0.42 -5.43
C VAL A 182 21.02 0.96 -4.48
N PRO A 183 21.30 1.01 -3.16
CA PRO A 183 20.31 1.45 -2.18
C PRO A 183 20.10 2.96 -2.23
N VAL A 184 18.86 3.40 -1.99
CA VAL A 184 18.49 4.82 -1.84
C VAL A 184 18.33 5.21 -0.37
N GLU A 185 17.99 4.25 0.48
CA GLU A 185 17.82 4.44 1.93
C GLU A 185 18.62 3.40 2.73
N HIS A 186 18.89 3.73 3.98
CA HIS A 186 19.33 2.80 5.03
C HIS A 186 18.63 3.10 6.35
N ASP A 187 18.86 2.26 7.36
CA ASP A 187 18.31 2.38 8.72
C ASP A 187 18.53 3.75 9.41
N GLY A 188 19.45 4.57 8.92
CA GLY A 188 19.83 5.86 9.49
C GLY A 188 19.50 7.07 8.61
N GLY A 189 18.81 6.89 7.47
CA GLY A 189 18.44 7.96 6.55
C GLY A 189 18.66 7.61 5.08
N GLU A 190 18.59 8.63 4.23
CA GLU A 190 18.82 8.50 2.79
C GLU A 190 20.31 8.45 2.46
N TYR A 191 20.67 7.66 1.44
CA TYR A 191 21.96 7.77 0.81
C TYR A 191 21.99 9.01 -0.08
N LEU A 192 22.96 9.90 0.14
CA LEU A 192 23.19 11.05 -0.74
C LEU A 192 23.66 10.66 -2.14
N GLU A 193 24.21 9.45 -2.27
CA GLU A 193 24.84 8.91 -3.47
C GLU A 193 24.25 7.53 -3.77
N GLU A 194 23.31 7.50 -4.70
CA GLU A 194 22.59 6.32 -5.20
C GLU A 194 23.43 5.60 -6.28
N TYR A 195 24.50 4.92 -5.88
CA TYR A 195 25.36 4.16 -6.80
C TYR A 195 25.64 2.76 -6.24
N VAL A 196 26.31 1.92 -7.04
CA VAL A 196 26.70 0.58 -6.61
C VAL A 196 27.49 0.64 -5.30
N ARG A 197 26.94 -0.03 -4.30
CA ARG A 197 27.53 -0.30 -3.00
C ARG A 197 27.67 -1.81 -2.82
N ARG A 198 28.56 -2.21 -1.92
CA ARG A 198 28.64 -3.61 -1.49
C ARG A 198 28.68 -3.79 0.00
N ALA A 199 28.04 -4.85 0.48
CA ALA A 199 28.22 -5.36 1.82
C ALA A 199 28.86 -6.76 1.75
N ARG A 200 29.87 -7.00 2.60
CA ARG A 200 30.51 -8.30 2.74
C ARG A 200 30.17 -8.87 4.11
N CYS A 201 29.58 -10.05 4.13
CA CYS A 201 29.21 -10.76 5.34
C CYS A 201 29.43 -12.26 5.16
N ALA A 202 28.84 -13.08 6.04
CA ALA A 202 28.86 -14.52 5.93
C ALA A 202 27.44 -15.05 5.73
N GLU A 203 27.32 -16.13 4.96
CA GLU A 203 26.06 -16.83 4.78
C GLU A 203 25.56 -17.38 6.12
N GLY A 204 24.28 -17.20 6.43
CA GLY A 204 23.70 -17.73 7.65
C GLY A 204 23.42 -19.23 7.59
N GLY A 205 23.22 -19.84 8.75
CA GLY A 205 22.87 -21.26 8.85
C GLY A 205 21.36 -21.56 8.81
N ARG A 206 20.53 -20.55 8.59
CA ARG A 206 19.06 -20.64 8.68
C ARG A 206 18.43 -20.43 7.31
N ARG A 207 17.36 -21.17 7.04
CA ARG A 207 16.56 -21.10 5.81
C ARG A 207 15.06 -21.09 6.16
N PRO A 208 14.55 -20.06 6.85
CA PRO A 208 13.15 -19.99 7.23
C PRO A 208 12.27 -19.66 6.02
N ASP A 209 10.99 -20.01 6.11
CA ASP A 209 9.97 -19.33 5.32
C ASP A 209 9.78 -17.92 5.90
N VAL A 210 9.48 -16.95 5.04
CA VAL A 210 9.38 -15.54 5.40
C VAL A 210 8.02 -15.01 4.97
N ILE A 211 7.33 -14.37 5.91
CA ILE A 211 6.11 -13.62 5.63
C ILE A 211 6.40 -12.13 5.73
N GLU A 212 6.11 -11.42 4.65
CA GLU A 212 6.11 -9.96 4.60
C GLU A 212 4.78 -9.49 4.02
N HIS A 213 4.02 -8.71 4.77
CA HIS A 213 2.67 -8.30 4.38
C HIS A 213 1.76 -9.49 4.03
N GLN A 214 1.38 -9.66 2.76
CA GLN A 214 0.60 -10.78 2.21
C GLN A 214 1.48 -11.81 1.49
N TRP A 215 2.77 -11.52 1.30
CA TRP A 215 3.70 -12.39 0.60
C TRP A 215 4.25 -13.46 1.54
N HIS A 216 4.43 -14.64 0.98
CA HIS A 216 5.02 -15.80 1.64
C HIS A 216 6.12 -16.35 0.74
N TRP A 217 7.36 -16.21 1.19
CA TRP A 217 8.54 -16.74 0.51
C TRP A 217 9.10 -17.93 1.27
N VAL A 218 9.59 -18.92 0.54
CA VAL A 218 10.06 -20.18 1.12
C VAL A 218 11.59 -20.25 1.14
N ASP A 219 12.14 -20.96 2.12
CA ASP A 219 13.58 -21.29 2.21
C ASP A 219 14.52 -20.10 1.99
N MET A 220 14.18 -18.92 2.53
CA MET A 220 14.94 -17.69 2.32
C MET A 220 16.32 -17.78 2.96
N HIS A 221 17.34 -17.29 2.26
CA HIS A 221 18.66 -17.09 2.84
C HIS A 221 18.63 -15.94 3.84
N VAL A 222 19.21 -16.14 5.02
CA VAL A 222 19.30 -15.10 6.05
C VAL A 222 20.74 -14.81 6.38
N ASN A 223 21.16 -13.55 6.28
CA ASN A 223 22.50 -13.10 6.62
C ASN A 223 22.45 -11.76 7.37
N ASP A 224 23.62 -11.29 7.82
CA ASP A 224 23.76 -10.06 8.61
C ASP A 224 24.41 -8.90 7.82
N CYS A 225 24.39 -8.95 6.48
CA CYS A 225 24.81 -7.82 5.66
C CYS A 225 23.92 -6.60 5.95
N GLN A 226 24.49 -5.52 6.53
CA GLN A 226 23.74 -4.35 7.00
C GLN A 226 23.65 -3.26 5.91
N GLY A 227 22.84 -2.22 6.21
CA GLY A 227 22.61 -1.03 5.38
C GLY A 227 21.97 -1.32 4.03
N MET A 228 21.29 -2.46 3.94
CA MET A 228 20.31 -2.67 2.89
C MET A 228 19.08 -1.82 3.20
N GLY A 229 18.34 -1.45 2.16
CA GLY A 229 17.16 -0.59 2.26
C GLY A 229 16.41 -0.54 0.93
N PRO A 230 15.36 0.28 0.82
CA PRO A 230 14.81 0.68 -0.48
C PRO A 230 15.92 0.96 -1.49
N GLY A 231 15.78 0.55 -2.76
CA GLY A 231 16.87 0.57 -3.75
C GLY A 231 17.62 -0.76 -3.88
N ALA A 232 17.86 -1.45 -2.77
CA ALA A 232 18.70 -2.64 -2.76
C ALA A 232 18.04 -3.89 -3.35
N ALA A 233 16.71 -3.95 -3.33
CA ALA A 233 15.93 -5.07 -3.85
C ALA A 233 16.32 -5.39 -5.30
N GLY A 234 16.48 -6.68 -5.58
CA GLY A 234 16.92 -7.17 -6.89
C GLY A 234 18.44 -7.27 -7.07
N GLY A 235 19.24 -6.75 -6.14
CA GLY A 235 20.70 -6.85 -6.22
C GLY A 235 21.21 -8.28 -6.01
N PRO A 236 22.29 -8.69 -6.69
CA PRO A 236 22.78 -10.06 -6.59
C PRO A 236 23.46 -10.35 -5.25
N ALA A 237 23.19 -11.54 -4.72
CA ALA A 237 23.99 -12.17 -3.68
C ALA A 237 25.03 -13.09 -4.33
N LEU A 238 26.30 -12.79 -4.07
CA LEU A 238 27.46 -13.41 -4.70
C LEU A 238 28.20 -14.33 -3.72
N ASP A 239 28.56 -15.52 -4.19
CA ASP A 239 29.47 -16.40 -3.47
C ASP A 239 30.93 -15.88 -3.53
N ARG A 240 31.84 -16.53 -2.79
CA ARG A 240 33.27 -16.16 -2.78
C ARG A 240 33.98 -16.22 -4.16
N ARG A 241 33.34 -16.80 -5.17
CA ARG A 241 33.84 -16.89 -6.56
C ARG A 241 33.19 -15.84 -7.48
N GLY A 242 32.30 -14.99 -6.95
CA GLY A 242 31.55 -14.00 -7.72
C GLY A 242 30.40 -14.60 -8.50
N ARG A 243 29.88 -15.78 -8.12
CA ARG A 243 28.70 -16.39 -8.74
C ARG A 243 27.43 -15.98 -8.01
N VAL A 244 26.38 -15.64 -8.76
CA VAL A 244 25.06 -15.29 -8.21
C VAL A 244 24.39 -16.55 -7.68
N PHE A 245 24.15 -16.61 -6.37
CA PHE A 245 23.37 -17.70 -5.75
C PHE A 245 21.98 -17.24 -5.33
N GLY A 246 21.73 -15.93 -5.27
CA GLY A 246 20.45 -15.39 -4.87
C GLY A 246 20.26 -13.92 -5.24
N VAL A 247 19.06 -13.42 -4.96
CA VAL A 247 18.64 -12.04 -5.19
C VAL A 247 18.23 -11.43 -3.86
N PHE A 248 18.81 -10.28 -3.50
CA PHE A 248 18.39 -9.55 -2.30
C PHE A 248 16.93 -9.14 -2.42
N ASN A 249 16.14 -9.48 -1.39
CA ASN A 249 14.70 -9.38 -1.40
C ASN A 249 14.21 -8.25 -0.49
N THR A 250 14.52 -8.36 0.81
CA THR A 250 14.10 -7.43 1.86
C THR A 250 15.05 -7.52 3.04
N HIS A 251 14.89 -6.64 4.02
CA HIS A 251 15.63 -6.61 5.28
C HIS A 251 14.69 -6.29 6.42
N PHE A 252 15.11 -6.59 7.65
CA PHE A 252 14.42 -6.12 8.83
C PHE A 252 15.02 -4.78 9.27
N ARG A 253 14.27 -3.69 9.05
CA ARG A 253 14.68 -2.35 9.50
C ARG A 253 14.84 -2.31 11.03
N THR A 254 15.84 -1.58 11.50
CA THR A 254 16.14 -1.45 12.95
C THR A 254 15.17 -0.53 13.70
N ALA A 255 14.41 0.29 12.98
CA ALA A 255 13.31 1.06 13.58
C ALA A 255 12.23 0.10 14.13
N GLU A 256 11.54 0.48 15.21
CA GLU A 256 10.44 -0.34 15.72
C GLU A 256 9.33 -0.42 14.66
N PRO A 257 8.98 -1.63 14.19
CA PRO A 257 7.90 -1.77 13.23
C PRO A 257 6.60 -1.27 13.82
N PRO A 258 5.76 -0.59 13.02
CA PRO A 258 4.40 -0.30 13.46
C PRO A 258 3.54 -1.56 13.63
N GLU A 259 3.94 -2.66 12.98
CA GLU A 259 3.29 -3.96 13.06
C GLU A 259 4.27 -5.07 12.64
N PRO A 260 4.29 -6.25 13.30
CA PRO A 260 5.09 -7.38 12.84
C PRO A 260 4.62 -7.92 11.48
N CYS A 261 5.56 -8.44 10.71
CA CYS A 261 5.33 -9.10 9.41
C CYS A 261 4.75 -8.14 8.36
N TYR A 262 5.22 -6.89 8.35
CA TYR A 262 4.79 -5.82 7.46
C TYR A 262 5.87 -5.51 6.41
N VAL A 263 5.58 -4.65 5.43
CA VAL A 263 6.55 -4.22 4.41
C VAL A 263 7.80 -3.64 5.08
N ASP A 264 8.99 -4.14 4.71
CA ASP A 264 10.31 -3.84 5.32
C ASP A 264 10.51 -4.35 6.77
N TYR A 265 9.56 -5.13 7.28
CA TYR A 265 9.58 -5.74 8.61
C TYR A 265 9.12 -7.21 8.54
N PRO A 266 9.82 -8.06 7.76
CA PRO A 266 9.44 -9.45 7.54
C PRO A 266 9.52 -10.29 8.82
N CYS A 267 8.73 -11.36 8.87
CA CYS A 267 8.77 -12.37 9.92
C CYS A 267 9.28 -13.70 9.39
N GLU A 268 10.14 -14.34 10.18
CA GLU A 268 10.50 -15.74 9.98
C GLU A 268 9.42 -16.66 10.55
N VAL A 269 9.04 -17.70 9.80
CA VAL A 269 8.03 -18.71 10.17
C VAL A 269 8.46 -20.14 9.76
N GLY A 270 7.61 -21.13 10.07
CA GLY A 270 7.77 -22.52 9.60
C GLY A 270 8.58 -23.46 10.50
N ASP A 271 9.20 -22.98 11.58
CA ASP A 271 10.01 -23.80 12.51
C ASP A 271 9.23 -24.27 13.76
N GLY A 272 7.90 -24.14 13.75
CA GLY A 272 7.03 -24.43 14.89
C GLY A 272 7.08 -23.39 16.01
N ARG A 273 7.88 -22.32 15.87
CA ARG A 273 7.95 -21.22 16.83
C ARG A 273 7.04 -20.07 16.37
N PRO A 274 6.60 -19.21 17.29
CA PRO A 274 5.90 -17.97 16.93
C PRO A 274 6.69 -17.16 15.91
N GLU A 275 5.97 -16.49 15.02
CA GLU A 275 6.53 -15.59 14.04
C GLU A 275 7.42 -14.54 14.72
N ARG A 276 8.58 -14.26 14.13
CA ARG A 276 9.53 -13.31 14.72
C ARG A 276 10.21 -12.46 13.66
N GLY A 277 10.30 -11.17 13.96
CA GLY A 277 11.26 -10.28 13.34
C GLY A 277 12.67 -10.56 13.84
N VAL A 278 13.66 -10.45 12.97
CA VAL A 278 15.08 -10.58 13.33
C VAL A 278 15.81 -9.32 12.92
N GLU A 279 16.07 -8.45 13.89
CA GLU A 279 16.70 -7.15 13.67
C GLU A 279 18.04 -7.28 12.92
N GLY A 280 18.22 -6.45 11.89
CA GLY A 280 19.42 -6.44 11.06
C GLY A 280 19.59 -7.66 10.15
N ALA A 281 18.58 -8.54 10.05
CA ALA A 281 18.59 -9.64 9.09
C ALA A 281 18.32 -9.13 7.68
N SER A 282 19.13 -9.60 6.73
CA SER A 282 18.94 -9.43 5.30
C SER A 282 18.47 -10.75 4.70
N TYR A 283 17.43 -10.68 3.87
CA TYR A 283 16.77 -11.84 3.27
C TYR A 283 17.04 -11.88 1.78
N VAL A 284 17.52 -13.03 1.30
CA VAL A 284 17.89 -13.26 -0.09
C VAL A 284 17.06 -14.43 -0.64
N ALA A 285 16.38 -14.22 -1.76
CA ALA A 285 15.68 -15.28 -2.49
C ALA A 285 16.70 -16.16 -3.22
N ASP A 286 16.55 -17.48 -3.12
CA ASP A 286 17.44 -18.44 -3.78
C ASP A 286 17.25 -18.37 -5.31
N ALA A 287 18.35 -18.26 -6.05
CA ALA A 287 18.35 -18.16 -7.51
C ALA A 287 19.08 -19.33 -8.18
N THR A 288 19.47 -20.37 -7.43
CA THR A 288 20.31 -21.46 -7.94
C THR A 288 19.60 -22.34 -8.98
N ALA A 289 18.27 -22.41 -8.92
CA ALA A 289 17.46 -23.13 -9.91
C ALA A 289 17.48 -22.49 -11.32
N ILE A 290 17.80 -21.20 -11.43
CA ILE A 290 17.71 -20.45 -12.70
C ILE A 290 18.70 -20.98 -13.75
N ALA A 291 19.88 -21.45 -13.33
CA ALA A 291 20.92 -21.90 -14.25
C ALA A 291 20.46 -23.05 -15.16
N ALA A 292 19.59 -23.93 -14.64
CA ALA A 292 19.06 -25.08 -15.38
C ALA A 292 17.91 -24.72 -16.33
N CYS A 293 17.43 -23.47 -16.29
CA CYS A 293 16.33 -22.98 -17.12
C CYS A 293 16.80 -22.32 -18.43
N PHE A 294 18.11 -22.33 -18.71
CA PHE A 294 18.65 -21.84 -19.97
C PHE A 294 19.10 -23.00 -20.86
N ASP A 295 18.73 -22.93 -22.14
CA ASP A 295 19.19 -23.90 -23.13
C ASP A 295 20.66 -23.66 -23.52
N ALA A 296 21.23 -24.56 -24.32
CA ALA A 296 22.61 -24.42 -24.82
C ALA A 296 22.82 -23.17 -25.71
N GLY A 297 21.76 -22.55 -26.20
CA GLY A 297 21.77 -21.31 -26.97
C GLY A 297 21.68 -20.05 -26.10
N GLY A 298 21.55 -20.18 -24.76
CA GLY A 298 21.41 -19.08 -23.82
C GLY A 298 20.00 -18.48 -23.75
N ARG A 299 18.97 -19.20 -24.23
CA ARG A 299 17.57 -18.77 -24.15
C ARG A 299 16.86 -19.41 -22.96
N PHE A 300 16.04 -18.60 -22.29
CA PHE A 300 15.22 -19.07 -21.18
C PHE A 300 14.12 -20.01 -21.67
N ASP A 301 14.00 -21.17 -21.05
CA ASP A 301 12.96 -22.17 -21.29
C ASP A 301 12.53 -22.79 -19.95
N LEU A 302 11.33 -22.46 -19.50
CA LEU A 302 10.75 -22.97 -18.26
C LEU A 302 10.44 -24.48 -18.33
N ALA A 303 10.30 -25.03 -19.54
CA ALA A 303 10.09 -26.46 -19.75
C ALA A 303 11.41 -27.26 -19.88
N ALA A 304 12.56 -26.59 -19.75
CA ALA A 304 13.87 -27.25 -19.84
C ALA A 304 14.02 -28.33 -18.75
N ALA A 305 14.65 -29.44 -19.13
CA ALA A 305 14.87 -30.54 -18.21
C ALA A 305 15.79 -30.10 -17.05
N GLY A 306 15.25 -30.10 -15.83
CA GLY A 306 15.97 -29.68 -14.63
C GLY A 306 15.68 -28.24 -14.20
N CYS A 307 14.93 -27.46 -14.98
CA CYS A 307 14.38 -26.20 -14.50
C CYS A 307 13.36 -26.50 -13.38
N ALA A 308 13.62 -25.97 -12.18
CA ALA A 308 12.80 -26.17 -10.98
C ALA A 308 12.09 -24.88 -10.54
N LEU A 309 11.99 -23.91 -11.45
CA LEU A 309 11.16 -22.73 -11.23
C LEU A 309 9.67 -23.11 -11.33
N ASP A 310 8.84 -22.32 -10.67
CA ASP A 310 7.41 -22.53 -10.65
C ASP A 310 6.83 -22.39 -12.08
N PRO A 311 6.20 -23.44 -12.64
CA PRO A 311 5.71 -23.42 -14.01
C PRO A 311 4.51 -22.50 -14.23
N GLY A 312 3.89 -21.97 -13.16
CA GLY A 312 2.68 -21.16 -13.25
C GLY A 312 1.42 -21.97 -13.61
N GLY A 313 0.39 -21.31 -14.12
CA GLY A 313 -0.79 -21.99 -14.71
C GLY A 313 -1.83 -22.57 -13.74
N HIS A 314 -1.83 -22.15 -12.46
CA HIS A 314 -2.80 -22.59 -11.45
C HIS A 314 -3.95 -21.60 -11.25
N ALA A 315 -4.99 -22.03 -10.53
CA ALA A 315 -6.17 -21.19 -10.26
C ALA A 315 -5.75 -19.85 -9.63
N SER A 316 -6.33 -18.77 -10.16
CA SER A 316 -6.11 -17.42 -9.69
C SER A 316 -7.21 -17.00 -8.73
N LEU A 317 -6.88 -16.10 -7.82
CA LEU A 317 -7.87 -15.41 -7.01
C LEU A 317 -8.42 -14.23 -7.80
N SER A 318 -9.74 -14.05 -7.80
CA SER A 318 -10.36 -12.91 -8.47
C SER A 318 -10.09 -11.58 -7.73
N THR A 319 -9.85 -11.67 -6.42
CA THR A 319 -9.52 -10.54 -5.54
C THR A 319 -8.61 -11.03 -4.42
N ALA A 320 -7.65 -10.22 -4.00
CA ALA A 320 -6.86 -10.50 -2.82
C ALA A 320 -7.76 -10.45 -1.57
N PRO A 321 -7.81 -11.51 -0.75
CA PRO A 321 -8.59 -11.49 0.49
C PRO A 321 -7.98 -10.50 1.48
N SER A 322 -8.79 -10.00 2.42
CA SER A 322 -8.26 -9.17 3.51
C SER A 322 -7.17 -9.92 4.28
N ARG A 323 -6.04 -9.24 4.52
CA ARG A 323 -4.94 -9.75 5.36
C ARG A 323 -5.35 -9.89 6.83
N VAL A 324 -6.31 -9.07 7.29
CA VAL A 324 -6.71 -9.00 8.71
C VAL A 324 -8.07 -9.68 8.90
N ALA A 325 -8.17 -10.49 9.96
CA ALA A 325 -9.39 -11.04 10.52
C ALA A 325 -9.56 -10.54 11.96
N THR A 326 -10.71 -9.93 12.24
CA THR A 326 -11.10 -9.55 13.60
C THR A 326 -12.41 -10.29 13.92
N PRO A 327 -12.41 -11.25 14.86
CA PRO A 327 -13.64 -11.88 15.34
C PRO A 327 -14.61 -10.82 15.90
N THR A 328 -15.92 -11.08 15.83
CA THR A 328 -16.92 -10.12 16.34
C THR A 328 -16.80 -9.92 17.85
N LEU A 329 -17.12 -8.70 18.30
CA LEU A 329 -17.26 -8.41 19.73
C LEU A 329 -18.51 -9.12 20.28
N GLY A 330 -18.34 -10.23 21.01
CA GLY A 330 -19.43 -11.01 21.61
C GLY A 330 -18.95 -12.27 22.34
N GLU A 331 -19.84 -12.91 23.11
CA GLU A 331 -19.58 -14.21 23.76
C GLU A 331 -20.57 -15.28 23.29
N PRO A 332 -20.14 -16.30 22.50
CA PRO A 332 -18.80 -16.44 21.93
C PRO A 332 -18.56 -15.50 20.73
N PRO A 333 -17.32 -15.11 20.44
CA PRO A 333 -17.00 -14.34 19.24
C PRO A 333 -17.26 -15.17 17.99
N GLU A 334 -17.85 -14.55 16.95
CA GLU A 334 -17.98 -15.20 15.64
C GLU A 334 -16.70 -14.97 14.83
N PRO A 335 -16.05 -16.04 14.31
CA PRO A 335 -14.83 -15.91 13.52
C PRO A 335 -15.09 -15.25 12.17
N SER A 336 -14.13 -14.44 11.70
CA SER A 336 -14.14 -13.95 10.31
C SER A 336 -13.94 -15.11 9.32
N GLY A 337 -14.41 -14.96 8.07
CA GLY A 337 -14.17 -15.92 7.00
C GLY A 337 -12.81 -15.74 6.34
N TRP A 338 -12.34 -16.74 5.58
CA TRP A 338 -11.19 -16.60 4.69
C TRP A 338 -11.51 -15.72 3.46
N ASP A 339 -12.77 -15.72 3.01
CA ASP A 339 -13.29 -14.94 1.87
C ASP A 339 -12.61 -15.22 0.53
N VAL A 340 -12.03 -16.42 0.37
CA VAL A 340 -11.29 -16.81 -0.83
C VAL A 340 -12.26 -17.32 -1.91
N ARG A 341 -12.16 -16.73 -3.11
CA ARG A 341 -12.84 -17.22 -4.32
C ARG A 341 -11.80 -17.54 -5.39
N LEU A 342 -11.76 -18.81 -5.79
CA LEU A 342 -10.89 -19.29 -6.84
C LEU A 342 -11.58 -19.13 -8.20
N SER A 343 -10.78 -18.88 -9.21
CA SER A 343 -11.20 -18.88 -10.61
C SER A 343 -10.12 -19.60 -11.43
N SER A 344 -10.53 -20.49 -12.33
CA SER A 344 -9.60 -21.14 -13.25
C SER A 344 -10.28 -21.39 -14.58
N ALA A 345 -9.50 -21.28 -15.66
CA ALA A 345 -9.92 -21.68 -16.99
C ALA A 345 -9.66 -23.17 -17.27
N SER A 346 -8.73 -23.79 -16.54
CA SER A 346 -8.20 -25.13 -16.81
C SER A 346 -8.34 -26.11 -15.63
N ASP A 347 -8.30 -25.61 -14.40
CA ASP A 347 -8.43 -26.44 -13.21
C ASP A 347 -9.90 -26.64 -12.85
N THR A 348 -10.25 -27.87 -12.53
CA THR A 348 -11.62 -28.28 -12.20
C THR A 348 -11.80 -28.51 -10.70
N HIS A 349 -10.71 -28.73 -9.98
CA HIS A 349 -10.73 -29.05 -8.56
C HIS A 349 -9.64 -28.31 -7.80
N TYR A 350 -9.84 -28.19 -6.49
CA TYR A 350 -8.81 -27.79 -5.54
C TYR A 350 -8.77 -28.70 -4.32
N ARG A 351 -7.65 -28.66 -3.62
CA ARG A 351 -7.46 -29.18 -2.26
C ARG A 351 -6.93 -28.05 -1.40
N TYR A 352 -7.28 -28.04 -0.12
CA TYR A 352 -6.79 -27.03 0.79
C TYR A 352 -6.44 -27.60 2.16
N LYS A 353 -5.62 -26.86 2.89
CA LYS A 353 -5.44 -27.02 4.34
C LYS A 353 -5.19 -25.67 4.98
N VAL A 354 -5.51 -25.57 6.26
CA VAL A 354 -5.37 -24.35 7.06
C VAL A 354 -4.68 -24.67 8.38
N GLY A 355 -3.90 -23.74 8.90
CA GLY A 355 -3.28 -23.86 10.22
C GLY A 355 -2.48 -22.62 10.61
N PRO A 356 -1.90 -22.59 11.82
CA PRO A 356 -1.00 -21.52 12.23
C PRO A 356 0.21 -21.47 11.30
N ALA A 357 0.56 -20.28 10.80
CA ALA A 357 1.69 -20.06 9.88
C ALA A 357 3.02 -20.55 10.46
N ALA A 358 3.15 -20.55 11.80
CA ALA A 358 4.27 -21.12 12.52
C ALA A 358 4.49 -22.63 12.26
N SER A 359 3.44 -23.39 11.91
CA SER A 359 3.46 -24.86 11.93
C SER A 359 2.85 -25.55 10.71
N VAL A 360 2.04 -24.84 9.90
CA VAL A 360 1.45 -25.42 8.69
C VAL A 360 2.50 -25.44 7.58
N ASP A 361 2.90 -26.66 7.18
CA ASP A 361 3.83 -26.85 6.07
C ASP A 361 3.04 -27.03 4.76
N CYS A 362 2.92 -25.98 3.95
CA CYS A 362 2.21 -26.05 2.67
C CYS A 362 2.89 -26.96 1.63
N ARG A 363 4.17 -27.32 1.82
CA ARG A 363 4.92 -28.18 0.90
C ARG A 363 4.83 -29.67 1.22
N SER A 364 4.24 -30.02 2.36
CA SER A 364 3.85 -31.39 2.65
C SER A 364 2.48 -31.73 2.05
N ALA A 365 2.37 -32.90 1.41
CA ALA A 365 1.09 -33.43 0.94
C ALA A 365 0.12 -33.78 2.10
N ASP A 366 0.64 -33.93 3.32
CA ASP A 366 -0.16 -34.31 4.49
C ASP A 366 -1.11 -33.19 4.92
N GLY A 367 -2.34 -33.57 5.28
CA GLY A 367 -3.36 -32.66 5.80
C GLY A 367 -4.18 -31.90 4.76
N TYR A 368 -3.83 -31.99 3.47
CA TYR A 368 -4.69 -31.47 2.40
C TYR A 368 -6.00 -32.25 2.31
N SER A 369 -7.11 -31.52 2.18
CA SER A 369 -8.46 -32.08 2.01
C SER A 369 -8.57 -33.06 0.84
N ASP A 370 -9.68 -33.80 0.77
CA ASP A 370 -10.09 -34.43 -0.50
C ASP A 370 -10.30 -33.36 -1.60
N PRO A 371 -10.22 -33.72 -2.89
CA PRO A 371 -10.50 -32.82 -4.00
C PRO A 371 -11.93 -32.28 -3.95
N ILE A 372 -12.07 -31.00 -4.22
CA ILE A 372 -13.33 -30.25 -4.18
C ILE A 372 -13.47 -29.52 -5.51
N ALA A 373 -14.68 -29.52 -6.09
CA ALA A 373 -14.96 -28.80 -7.33
C ALA A 373 -14.66 -27.30 -7.18
N ILE A 374 -14.05 -26.69 -8.20
CA ILE A 374 -13.59 -25.30 -8.11
C ILE A 374 -14.72 -24.28 -7.94
N GLU A 375 -15.94 -24.63 -8.35
CA GLU A 375 -17.15 -23.82 -8.18
C GLU A 375 -17.71 -23.86 -6.75
N ASP A 376 -17.22 -24.75 -5.88
CA ASP A 376 -17.65 -24.86 -4.49
C ASP A 376 -17.14 -23.67 -3.66
N ASP A 377 -18.08 -22.90 -3.12
CA ASP A 377 -17.81 -21.64 -2.42
C ASP A 377 -17.40 -21.80 -0.94
N ARG A 378 -17.08 -23.01 -0.48
CA ARG A 378 -16.72 -23.24 0.93
C ARG A 378 -15.53 -22.42 1.39
N LEU A 379 -14.53 -22.14 0.55
CA LEU A 379 -13.38 -21.31 0.96
C LEU A 379 -13.81 -19.85 1.25
N ALA A 380 -14.88 -19.37 0.62
CA ALA A 380 -15.43 -18.05 0.91
C ALA A 380 -16.15 -18.01 2.27
N LYS A 381 -16.65 -19.17 2.76
CA LYS A 381 -17.41 -19.28 4.02
C LYS A 381 -16.60 -19.92 5.15
N LEU A 382 -15.40 -20.43 4.87
CA LEU A 382 -14.58 -21.13 5.83
C LEU A 382 -14.14 -20.13 6.91
N PRO A 383 -14.41 -20.39 8.19
CA PRO A 383 -13.95 -19.51 9.26
C PRO A 383 -12.43 -19.60 9.41
N VAL A 384 -11.80 -18.45 9.65
CA VAL A 384 -10.44 -18.37 10.17
C VAL A 384 -10.50 -18.75 11.66
N PRO A 385 -9.53 -19.47 12.21
CA PRO A 385 -9.45 -19.70 13.65
C PRO A 385 -9.55 -18.38 14.44
N ALA A 386 -10.22 -18.39 15.59
CA ALA A 386 -10.49 -17.17 16.37
C ALA A 386 -9.34 -16.76 17.31
N GLU A 387 -8.37 -17.65 17.51
CA GLU A 387 -7.19 -17.38 18.34
C GLU A 387 -6.26 -16.41 17.62
N GLU A 388 -5.76 -15.41 18.35
CA GLU A 388 -4.83 -14.41 17.83
C GLU A 388 -3.54 -15.06 17.30
N GLY A 389 -3.06 -14.58 16.15
CA GLY A 389 -1.84 -15.08 15.51
C GLY A 389 -1.93 -15.06 14.00
N LEU A 390 -0.85 -15.52 13.36
CA LEU A 390 -0.75 -15.62 11.91
C LEU A 390 -1.16 -17.02 11.44
N TYR A 391 -2.03 -17.09 10.44
CA TYR A 391 -2.53 -18.32 9.85
C TYR A 391 -2.26 -18.35 8.35
N ALA A 392 -2.07 -19.54 7.81
CA ALA A 392 -1.97 -19.75 6.37
C ALA A 392 -3.01 -20.74 5.88
N MET A 393 -3.56 -20.45 4.71
CA MET A 393 -4.34 -21.37 3.87
C MET A 393 -3.46 -21.77 2.69
N CYS A 394 -3.19 -23.07 2.58
CA CYS A 394 -2.49 -23.64 1.44
C CYS A 394 -3.53 -24.19 0.46
N VAL A 395 -3.42 -23.86 -0.82
CA VAL A 395 -4.31 -24.33 -1.89
C VAL A 395 -3.47 -24.98 -2.99
N LEU A 396 -3.94 -26.14 -3.46
CA LEU A 396 -3.44 -26.82 -4.65
C LEU A 396 -4.61 -27.00 -5.60
N THR A 397 -4.43 -26.62 -6.86
CA THR A 397 -5.46 -26.82 -7.89
C THR A 397 -5.03 -27.83 -8.94
N GLY A 398 -6.01 -28.38 -9.65
CA GLY A 398 -5.72 -29.31 -10.73
C GLY A 398 -6.95 -29.90 -11.37
N SER A 399 -6.69 -30.81 -12.31
CA SER A 399 -7.70 -31.55 -13.05
C SER A 399 -7.33 -33.04 -13.17
N GLY A 400 -8.33 -33.90 -13.26
CA GLY A 400 -8.13 -35.35 -13.37
C GLY A 400 -7.66 -36.00 -12.06
N ASP A 401 -6.82 -37.04 -12.18
CA ASP A 401 -6.37 -37.83 -11.04
C ASP A 401 -5.47 -37.02 -10.09
N VAL A 402 -5.80 -37.04 -8.80
CA VAL A 402 -5.11 -36.29 -7.74
C VAL A 402 -3.62 -36.64 -7.70
N GLY A 403 -2.77 -35.62 -7.74
CA GLY A 403 -1.31 -35.80 -7.71
C GLY A 403 -0.71 -36.23 -9.04
N GLY A 404 -1.50 -36.29 -10.12
CA GLY A 404 -0.99 -36.42 -11.48
C GLY A 404 -0.34 -35.12 -11.99
N ALA A 405 0.24 -35.15 -13.18
CA ALA A 405 0.94 -34.00 -13.78
C ALA A 405 0.05 -32.78 -14.07
N ALA A 406 -1.27 -32.94 -14.04
CA ALA A 406 -2.24 -31.85 -14.20
C ALA A 406 -2.66 -31.22 -12.85
N TRP A 407 -2.01 -31.60 -11.74
CA TRP A 407 -2.16 -30.99 -10.44
C TRP A 407 -0.94 -30.14 -10.09
N GLN A 408 -1.20 -29.01 -9.44
CA GLN A 408 -0.19 -28.15 -8.82
C GLN A 408 0.70 -28.97 -7.88
N SER A 409 2.02 -28.83 -8.05
CA SER A 409 2.99 -29.45 -7.15
C SER A 409 2.88 -28.86 -5.76
N THR A 410 3.09 -29.69 -4.74
CA THR A 410 3.30 -29.22 -3.37
C THR A 410 4.57 -28.38 -3.23
N ASP A 411 5.50 -28.42 -4.19
CA ASP A 411 6.69 -27.57 -4.18
C ASP A 411 6.37 -26.08 -4.44
N HIS A 412 5.24 -25.82 -5.09
CA HIS A 412 4.80 -24.47 -5.47
C HIS A 412 3.35 -24.21 -5.07
N PRO A 413 3.00 -24.31 -3.76
CA PRO A 413 1.63 -24.16 -3.32
C PRO A 413 1.18 -22.70 -3.38
N THR A 414 -0.12 -22.47 -3.60
CA THR A 414 -0.68 -21.14 -3.38
C THR A 414 -0.89 -20.95 -1.89
N VAL A 415 -0.21 -19.96 -1.29
CA VAL A 415 -0.27 -19.68 0.15
C VAL A 415 -0.95 -18.33 0.38
N ILE A 416 -2.02 -18.34 1.17
CA ILE A 416 -2.77 -17.14 1.56
C ILE A 416 -2.58 -16.96 3.05
N VAL A 417 -2.04 -15.81 3.45
CA VAL A 417 -1.76 -15.50 4.85
C VAL A 417 -2.85 -14.59 5.43
N LYS A 418 -3.29 -14.87 6.66
CA LYS A 418 -4.25 -14.07 7.40
C LYS A 418 -3.84 -13.89 8.85
N LYS A 419 -3.82 -12.65 9.33
CA LYS A 419 -3.56 -12.29 10.71
C LYS A 419 -4.88 -12.20 11.46
N VAL A 420 -5.04 -13.02 12.48
CA VAL A 420 -6.15 -12.95 13.43
C VAL A 420 -5.69 -12.15 14.63
N ARG A 421 -6.51 -11.21 15.08
CA ARG A 421 -6.25 -10.42 16.29
C ARG A 421 -7.45 -10.43 17.22
N ALA A 422 -7.21 -10.28 18.51
CA ALA A 422 -8.28 -9.92 19.43
C ALA A 422 -8.86 -8.55 19.04
N ALA A 423 -10.19 -8.45 19.04
CA ALA A 423 -10.85 -7.16 18.92
C ALA A 423 -10.44 -6.29 20.13
N SER A 424 -9.64 -5.26 19.88
CA SER A 424 -9.23 -4.29 20.90
C SER A 424 -10.08 -3.03 20.78
N ARG A 425 -10.36 -2.38 21.92
CA ARG A 425 -11.02 -1.08 21.90
C ARG A 425 -10.06 -0.07 21.29
N VAL A 426 -10.45 0.55 20.18
CA VAL A 426 -9.73 1.69 19.62
C VAL A 426 -10.07 2.93 20.45
N GLU A 427 -9.09 3.51 21.12
CA GLU A 427 -9.29 4.71 21.95
C GLU A 427 -9.41 5.95 21.07
N SER A 428 -10.58 6.57 21.06
CA SER A 428 -10.81 7.85 20.38
C SER A 428 -10.69 9.02 21.37
N GLY A 429 -10.30 10.18 20.86
CA GLY A 429 -10.24 11.42 21.63
C GLY A 429 -9.11 12.35 21.19
N PRO A 430 -9.03 13.56 21.77
CA PRO A 430 -8.01 14.56 21.39
C PRO A 430 -6.57 14.13 21.66
N ASP A 431 -6.37 13.25 22.64
CA ASP A 431 -5.06 12.78 23.09
C ASP A 431 -4.77 11.34 22.60
N ALA A 432 -5.61 10.79 21.72
CA ALA A 432 -5.40 9.46 21.15
C ALA A 432 -4.16 9.44 20.24
N GLY A 433 -3.33 8.41 20.40
CA GLY A 433 -2.19 8.14 19.51
C GLY A 433 -2.64 7.68 18.13
N ASP A 434 -1.69 7.37 17.25
CA ASP A 434 -2.01 6.89 15.91
C ASP A 434 -2.62 5.49 15.91
N VAL A 435 -3.48 5.23 14.93
CA VAL A 435 -3.97 3.88 14.68
C VAL A 435 -2.84 2.98 14.16
N THR A 436 -2.84 1.71 14.55
CA THR A 436 -2.14 0.66 13.80
C THR A 436 -2.85 0.41 12.46
N THR A 437 -2.15 -0.20 11.51
CA THR A 437 -2.73 -0.61 10.22
C THR A 437 -3.94 -1.53 10.43
N GLU A 438 -3.92 -2.43 11.43
CA GLU A 438 -5.10 -3.27 11.71
C GLU A 438 -6.20 -2.54 12.49
N GLN A 439 -5.89 -1.57 13.36
CA GLN A 439 -6.93 -0.77 14.01
C GLN A 439 -7.75 0.04 12.99
N ALA A 440 -7.13 0.45 11.88
CA ALA A 440 -7.83 1.06 10.76
C ALA A 440 -8.88 0.13 10.12
N PHE A 441 -8.57 -1.17 10.01
CA PHE A 441 -9.53 -2.18 9.54
C PHE A 441 -10.76 -2.23 10.46
N ASP A 442 -10.58 -2.22 11.78
CA ASP A 442 -11.69 -2.27 12.74
C ASP A 442 -12.56 -1.00 12.65
N LEU A 443 -11.95 0.17 12.55
CA LEU A 443 -12.67 1.44 12.39
C LEU A 443 -13.48 1.48 11.08
N ALA A 444 -12.91 1.00 9.98
CA ALA A 444 -13.61 0.93 8.71
C ALA A 444 -14.74 -0.09 8.71
N ASN A 445 -14.55 -1.27 9.31
CA ASN A 445 -15.62 -2.25 9.44
C ASN A 445 -16.74 -1.76 10.37
N ARG A 446 -16.39 -1.06 11.46
CA ARG A 446 -17.38 -0.37 12.30
C ARG A 446 -18.20 0.65 11.50
N ALA A 447 -17.56 1.40 10.60
CA ALA A 447 -18.23 2.33 9.70
C ALA A 447 -19.16 1.61 8.72
N VAL A 448 -18.69 0.53 8.08
CA VAL A 448 -19.47 -0.33 7.18
C VAL A 448 -20.71 -0.91 7.87
N ASP A 449 -20.54 -1.43 9.10
CA ASP A 449 -21.62 -2.05 9.87
C ASP A 449 -22.76 -1.07 10.19
N ALA A 450 -22.44 0.22 10.36
CA ALA A 450 -23.46 1.25 10.55
C ALA A 450 -24.42 1.36 9.35
N TYR A 451 -24.01 0.90 8.16
CA TYR A 451 -24.79 0.94 6.92
C TYR A 451 -25.29 -0.43 6.45
N ARG A 452 -25.26 -1.46 7.31
CA ARG A 452 -25.72 -2.82 6.96
C ARG A 452 -27.12 -2.88 6.34
N ASP A 453 -28.05 -2.05 6.84
CA ASP A 453 -29.41 -1.95 6.28
C ASP A 453 -29.43 -1.32 4.88
N HIS A 454 -28.57 -0.32 4.61
CA HIS A 454 -28.46 0.25 3.26
C HIS A 454 -27.94 -0.79 2.28
N LEU A 455 -26.88 -1.51 2.66
CA LEU A 455 -26.29 -2.57 1.84
C LEU A 455 -27.32 -3.65 1.48
N ARG A 456 -28.12 -4.10 2.45
CA ARG A 456 -29.20 -5.07 2.23
C ARG A 456 -30.20 -4.57 1.20
N ASP A 457 -30.66 -3.33 1.33
CA ASP A 457 -31.69 -2.77 0.44
C ASP A 457 -31.18 -2.58 -0.99
N HIS A 458 -29.88 -2.35 -1.16
CA HIS A 458 -29.21 -2.27 -2.47
C HIS A 458 -28.69 -3.62 -2.99
N ARG A 459 -28.88 -4.72 -2.24
CA ARG A 459 -28.27 -6.04 -2.50
C ARG A 459 -26.77 -5.92 -2.79
N ALA A 460 -26.11 -5.04 -2.05
CA ALA A 460 -24.69 -4.78 -2.14
C ALA A 460 -24.01 -5.26 -0.85
N ARG A 461 -22.68 -5.32 -0.87
CA ARG A 461 -21.87 -5.53 0.34
C ARG A 461 -20.65 -4.64 0.29
N PHE A 462 -20.28 -4.03 1.41
CA PHE A 462 -18.95 -3.46 1.55
C PHE A 462 -17.94 -4.56 1.87
N ALA A 463 -16.73 -4.40 1.38
CA ALA A 463 -15.57 -5.20 1.77
C ALA A 463 -14.41 -4.26 2.08
N VAL A 464 -13.80 -4.40 3.25
CA VAL A 464 -12.62 -3.59 3.63
C VAL A 464 -11.37 -4.37 3.31
N THR A 465 -10.41 -3.72 2.68
CA THR A 465 -9.05 -4.23 2.49
C THR A 465 -8.07 -3.18 3.00
N VAL A 466 -6.92 -3.64 3.50
CA VAL A 466 -5.89 -2.75 4.04
C VAL A 466 -4.54 -3.17 3.49
N GLY A 467 -3.77 -2.20 2.99
CA GLY A 467 -2.40 -2.39 2.51
C GLY A 467 -2.28 -3.15 1.18
N VAL A 468 -3.39 -3.43 0.49
CA VAL A 468 -3.39 -4.14 -0.80
C VAL A 468 -3.27 -3.22 -2.02
N VAL A 469 -3.29 -1.90 -1.81
CA VAL A 469 -3.08 -0.87 -2.82
C VAL A 469 -2.32 0.29 -2.17
N THR A 470 -1.70 1.14 -2.98
CA THR A 470 -0.98 2.31 -2.45
C THR A 470 -1.93 3.38 -1.96
N ASP A 471 -2.95 3.73 -2.75
CA ASP A 471 -3.89 4.82 -2.49
C ASP A 471 -5.15 4.35 -1.78
N THR A 472 -5.64 5.16 -0.86
CA THR A 472 -6.96 4.93 -0.25
C THR A 472 -8.08 5.30 -1.23
N ARG A 473 -8.99 4.35 -1.53
CA ARG A 473 -10.04 4.53 -2.54
C ARG A 473 -11.24 3.59 -2.36
N MET A 474 -12.35 3.98 -2.98
CA MET A 474 -13.56 3.18 -3.16
C MET A 474 -13.60 2.55 -4.56
N GLU A 475 -13.76 1.23 -4.62
CA GLU A 475 -13.99 0.49 -5.87
C GLU A 475 -15.40 -0.13 -5.88
N ILE A 476 -16.23 0.25 -6.86
CA ILE A 476 -17.60 -0.27 -7.03
C ILE A 476 -17.60 -1.25 -8.21
N THR A 477 -17.80 -2.54 -7.91
CA THR A 477 -17.74 -3.61 -8.91
C THR A 477 -19.13 -4.06 -9.36
N ALA A 478 -19.17 -4.71 -10.53
CA ALA A 478 -20.41 -5.16 -11.19
C ALA A 478 -21.16 -6.29 -10.45
N ASP A 479 -20.51 -6.97 -9.51
CA ASP A 479 -21.11 -7.98 -8.64
C ASP A 479 -21.75 -7.36 -7.38
N ARG A 480 -21.81 -6.03 -7.30
CA ARG A 480 -22.27 -5.24 -6.15
C ARG A 480 -21.45 -5.45 -4.88
N THR A 481 -20.19 -5.84 -5.02
CA THR A 481 -19.20 -5.65 -3.96
C THR A 481 -18.64 -4.23 -4.08
N TRP A 482 -18.65 -3.48 -2.98
CA TRP A 482 -18.10 -2.13 -2.91
C TRP A 482 -16.87 -2.20 -1.99
N TYR A 483 -15.68 -2.13 -2.55
CA TYR A 483 -14.44 -2.29 -1.81
C TYR A 483 -13.98 -0.94 -1.26
N ILE A 484 -13.76 -0.88 0.04
CA ILE A 484 -13.00 0.18 0.69
C ILE A 484 -11.56 -0.31 0.77
N HIS A 485 -10.70 0.27 -0.05
CA HIS A 485 -9.28 0.02 0.04
C HIS A 485 -8.65 1.10 0.92
N LEU A 486 -8.18 0.72 2.11
CA LEU A 486 -7.30 1.57 2.89
C LEU A 486 -5.87 1.32 2.41
N GLY A 487 -5.32 2.30 1.70
CA GLY A 487 -4.03 2.20 1.05
C GLY A 487 -2.86 2.15 2.04
N LEU A 488 -1.66 1.88 1.53
CA LEU A 488 -0.43 1.95 2.33
C LEU A 488 -0.16 3.37 2.84
N ASP A 489 -0.58 4.39 2.07
CA ASP A 489 -0.40 5.81 2.41
C ASP A 489 -1.37 6.32 3.49
N PHE A 490 -2.33 5.48 3.88
CA PHE A 490 -3.35 5.78 4.86
C PHE A 490 -2.73 6.10 6.23
N ARG A 491 -1.83 5.23 6.70
CA ARG A 491 -1.22 5.33 8.02
C ARG A 491 0.08 6.11 7.91
N LYS A 492 0.08 7.32 8.48
CA LYS A 492 1.25 8.17 8.59
C LYS A 492 1.57 8.32 10.07
N GLU A 493 2.73 7.80 10.47
CA GLU A 493 3.19 7.87 11.85
C GLU A 493 3.25 9.33 12.33
N GLY A 494 2.75 9.56 13.53
CA GLY A 494 2.59 10.85 14.18
C GLY A 494 1.40 11.70 13.73
N VAL A 495 0.58 11.27 12.75
CA VAL A 495 -0.46 12.12 12.16
C VAL A 495 -1.80 11.44 11.80
N THR A 496 -1.99 10.13 12.06
CA THR A 496 -3.25 9.42 11.77
C THR A 496 -3.94 8.93 13.06
N PRO A 497 -4.61 9.81 13.82
CA PRO A 497 -5.39 9.40 14.97
C PRO A 497 -6.70 8.67 14.56
N PRO A 498 -7.30 7.86 15.44
CA PRO A 498 -8.52 7.08 15.20
C PRO A 498 -9.70 7.84 14.60
N ASP A 499 -9.88 9.10 14.98
CA ASP A 499 -10.99 9.91 14.49
C ASP A 499 -10.77 10.37 13.03
N VAL A 500 -9.52 10.60 12.62
CA VAL A 500 -9.16 10.88 11.22
C VAL A 500 -9.28 9.60 10.38
N ALA A 501 -8.82 8.46 10.92
CA ALA A 501 -8.99 7.16 10.28
C ALA A 501 -10.47 6.82 10.01
N SER A 502 -11.34 7.09 10.99
CA SER A 502 -12.80 6.92 10.87
C SER A 502 -13.39 7.86 9.81
N PHE A 503 -12.90 9.11 9.73
CA PHE A 503 -13.33 10.04 8.69
C PHE A 503 -12.98 9.54 7.30
N ILE A 504 -11.75 9.05 7.08
CA ILE A 504 -11.32 8.53 5.78
C ILE A 504 -12.19 7.34 5.38
N ALA A 505 -12.46 6.38 6.29
CA ALA A 505 -13.38 5.29 6.00
C ALA A 505 -14.81 5.78 5.65
N CYS A 506 -15.31 6.77 6.39
CA CYS A 506 -16.60 7.41 6.10
C CYS A 506 -16.62 8.17 4.76
N HIS A 507 -15.50 8.78 4.36
CA HIS A 507 -15.32 9.41 3.06
C HIS A 507 -15.45 8.37 1.95
N GLU A 508 -14.77 7.23 2.06
CA GLU A 508 -14.87 6.15 1.07
C GLU A 508 -16.31 5.62 0.97
N ILE A 509 -17.00 5.39 2.09
CA ILE A 509 -18.43 5.06 2.10
C ILE A 509 -19.26 6.14 1.39
N GLY A 510 -18.88 7.41 1.55
CA GLY A 510 -19.46 8.56 0.89
C GLY A 510 -19.39 8.51 -0.63
N HIS A 511 -18.38 7.87 -1.22
CA HIS A 511 -18.39 7.63 -2.67
C HIS A 511 -19.55 6.72 -3.10
N ALA A 512 -19.88 5.68 -2.32
CA ALA A 512 -20.96 4.76 -2.67
C ALA A 512 -22.35 5.28 -2.28
N LEU A 513 -22.46 6.05 -1.20
CA LEU A 513 -23.74 6.41 -0.57
C LEU A 513 -24.02 7.92 -0.52
N GLY A 514 -23.02 8.78 -0.73
CA GLY A 514 -23.09 10.22 -0.51
C GLY A 514 -24.02 10.98 -1.46
N GLY A 515 -24.36 10.35 -2.59
CA GLY A 515 -25.28 10.89 -3.59
C GLY A 515 -24.71 12.06 -4.38
N PHE A 516 -25.59 12.87 -4.94
CA PHE A 516 -25.24 13.99 -5.81
C PHE A 516 -24.43 15.09 -5.09
N PRO A 517 -23.38 15.65 -5.73
CA PRO A 517 -22.94 15.41 -7.12
C PRO A 517 -22.09 14.16 -7.32
N PHE A 518 -22.12 13.63 -8.55
CA PHE A 518 -21.43 12.40 -8.98
C PHE A 518 -20.20 12.70 -9.85
N LYS A 519 -19.20 11.82 -9.82
CA LYS A 519 -18.02 11.87 -10.70
C LYS A 519 -18.39 11.52 -12.15
N ARG A 520 -17.66 12.07 -13.12
CA ARG A 520 -17.89 11.90 -14.58
C ARG A 520 -16.60 11.45 -15.28
N SER A 521 -16.02 10.36 -14.78
CA SER A 521 -14.86 9.70 -15.41
C SER A 521 -15.25 8.35 -16.02
N PRO A 522 -14.44 7.74 -16.92
CA PRO A 522 -14.81 6.51 -17.65
C PRO A 522 -15.41 5.37 -16.78
N PRO A 523 -14.91 5.10 -15.55
CA PRO A 523 -15.57 4.18 -14.62
C PRO A 523 -17.02 4.54 -14.29
N GLN A 524 -17.33 5.82 -14.01
CA GLN A 524 -18.70 6.25 -13.66
C GLN A 524 -19.65 6.25 -14.85
N TYR A 525 -19.18 6.49 -16.08
CA TYR A 525 -20.00 6.27 -17.28
C TYR A 525 -20.51 4.83 -17.34
N ARG A 526 -19.62 3.84 -17.10
CA ARG A 526 -20.00 2.42 -17.03
C ARG A 526 -20.95 2.12 -15.87
N GLN A 527 -20.74 2.76 -14.72
CA GLN A 527 -21.65 2.62 -13.58
C GLN A 527 -23.07 3.11 -13.93
N VAL A 528 -23.18 4.29 -14.55
CA VAL A 528 -24.45 4.88 -15.03
C VAL A 528 -25.14 3.98 -16.04
N GLU A 529 -24.43 3.50 -17.07
CA GLU A 529 -24.96 2.55 -18.05
C GLU A 529 -25.47 1.27 -17.37
N GLY A 530 -24.71 0.75 -16.40
CA GLY A 530 -25.09 -0.43 -15.64
C GLY A 530 -26.23 -0.20 -14.64
N LEU A 531 -26.62 1.04 -14.30
CA LEU A 531 -27.79 1.28 -13.44
C LEU A 531 -29.09 0.83 -14.11
N ALA A 532 -29.18 0.92 -15.44
CA ALA A 532 -30.36 0.45 -16.19
C ALA A 532 -30.58 -1.06 -16.02
N THR A 533 -29.51 -1.83 -15.82
CA THR A 533 -29.55 -3.27 -15.53
C THR A 533 -29.42 -3.58 -14.04
N GLY A 534 -29.25 -2.55 -13.21
CA GLY A 534 -28.96 -2.67 -11.79
C GLY A 534 -27.58 -3.28 -11.48
N GLN A 535 -26.64 -3.33 -12.43
CA GLN A 535 -25.37 -4.02 -12.29
C GLN A 535 -24.55 -3.53 -11.08
N TYR A 536 -24.34 -2.22 -10.94
CA TYR A 536 -23.46 -1.65 -9.90
C TYR A 536 -24.21 -1.21 -8.64
N GLY A 537 -25.49 -0.85 -8.76
CA GLY A 537 -26.34 -0.37 -7.66
C GLY A 537 -26.08 1.06 -7.21
N THR A 538 -25.00 1.72 -7.65
CA THR A 538 -24.66 3.11 -7.31
C THR A 538 -23.72 3.72 -8.36
N VAL A 539 -23.45 5.02 -8.24
CA VAL A 539 -22.45 5.80 -8.98
C VAL A 539 -21.62 6.60 -7.98
N SER A 540 -20.30 6.68 -8.19
CA SER A 540 -19.41 7.38 -7.27
C SER A 540 -19.75 8.88 -7.10
N SER A 541 -19.97 9.32 -5.86
CA SER A 541 -20.05 10.75 -5.51
C SER A 541 -18.72 11.49 -5.74
N ALA A 542 -18.80 12.81 -5.96
CA ALA A 542 -17.66 13.72 -6.01
C ALA A 542 -16.83 13.69 -4.70
N GLU A 543 -15.55 14.02 -4.78
CA GLU A 543 -14.63 14.09 -3.61
C GLU A 543 -15.16 15.01 -2.50
N GLY A 544 -15.56 16.23 -2.84
CA GLY A 544 -16.15 17.17 -1.87
C GLY A 544 -17.49 16.68 -1.29
N GLN A 545 -18.27 15.92 -2.07
CA GLN A 545 -19.52 15.33 -1.60
C GLN A 545 -19.28 14.15 -0.64
N ALA A 546 -18.22 13.37 -0.87
CA ALA A 546 -17.79 12.32 0.04
C ALA A 546 -17.30 12.89 1.38
N ASP A 547 -16.49 13.97 1.37
CA ASP A 547 -16.10 14.71 2.59
C ASP A 547 -17.34 15.20 3.35
N TYR A 548 -18.27 15.83 2.62
CA TYR A 548 -19.50 16.37 3.19
C TYR A 548 -20.36 15.25 3.79
N PHE A 549 -20.57 14.14 3.08
CA PHE A 549 -21.30 12.99 3.60
C PHE A 549 -20.66 12.42 4.87
N ALA A 550 -19.32 12.29 4.87
CA ALA A 550 -18.60 11.72 5.99
C ALA A 550 -18.86 12.51 7.28
N THR A 551 -18.78 13.84 7.23
CA THR A 551 -18.98 14.68 8.43
C THR A 551 -20.43 15.01 8.73
N LYS A 552 -21.31 15.00 7.72
CA LYS A 552 -22.75 15.31 7.86
C LYS A 552 -23.60 14.12 8.31
N GLU A 553 -23.20 12.90 7.94
CA GLU A 553 -24.02 11.70 8.12
C GLU A 553 -23.25 10.57 8.83
N CYS A 554 -22.13 10.14 8.25
CA CYS A 554 -21.44 8.93 8.71
C CYS A 554 -20.85 9.08 10.11
N LEU A 555 -20.01 10.08 10.36
CA LEU A 555 -19.42 10.32 11.68
C LEU A 555 -20.49 10.58 12.76
N PRO A 556 -21.53 11.41 12.53
CA PRO A 556 -22.65 11.52 13.47
C PRO A 556 -23.33 10.19 13.80
N ARG A 557 -23.50 9.32 12.81
CA ARG A 557 -24.09 7.99 13.00
C ARG A 557 -23.20 7.09 13.86
N LEU A 558 -21.89 7.20 13.73
CA LEU A 558 -20.94 6.41 14.54
C LEU A 558 -20.78 6.91 15.97
N TRP A 559 -20.82 8.23 16.18
CA TRP A 559 -20.35 8.86 17.42
C TRP A 559 -21.43 9.56 18.24
N SER A 560 -22.68 9.61 17.76
CA SER A 560 -23.78 10.28 18.49
C SER A 560 -24.03 9.72 19.89
N THR A 561 -23.66 8.46 20.15
CA THR A 561 -23.79 7.80 21.46
C THR A 561 -22.53 7.92 22.33
N GLU A 562 -21.40 8.37 21.78
CA GLU A 562 -20.11 8.50 22.50
C GLU A 562 -19.99 9.83 23.25
N ARG A 563 -21.00 10.17 24.05
CA ARG A 563 -21.14 11.50 24.68
C ARG A 563 -19.93 11.91 25.51
N ASP A 564 -19.36 10.99 26.28
CA ASP A 564 -18.19 11.28 27.13
C ASP A 564 -16.95 11.62 26.30
N VAL A 565 -16.73 10.91 25.19
CA VAL A 565 -15.60 11.18 24.27
C VAL A 565 -15.81 12.50 23.55
N ASN A 566 -17.03 12.76 23.08
CA ASN A 566 -17.36 14.02 22.40
C ASN A 566 -17.14 15.23 23.31
N ALA A 567 -17.49 15.13 24.59
CA ALA A 567 -17.32 16.21 25.56
C ALA A 567 -15.86 16.65 25.76
N LEU A 568 -14.88 15.75 25.57
CA LEU A 568 -13.45 16.06 25.67
C LEU A 568 -13.00 17.14 24.68
N PHE A 569 -13.69 17.26 23.54
CA PHE A 569 -13.34 18.23 22.50
C PHE A 569 -13.76 19.66 22.82
N ARG A 570 -14.65 19.86 23.81
CA ARG A 570 -15.15 21.19 24.21
C ARG A 570 -14.05 22.16 24.66
N GLU A 571 -12.99 21.62 25.27
CA GLU A 571 -11.85 22.39 25.76
C GLU A 571 -10.68 22.46 24.76
N ARG A 572 -10.74 21.66 23.68
CA ARG A 572 -9.62 21.50 22.72
C ARG A 572 -9.88 22.14 21.36
N VAL A 573 -11.15 22.25 20.96
CA VAL A 573 -11.54 22.87 19.69
C VAL A 573 -11.19 24.37 19.68
N THR A 574 -10.88 24.92 18.51
CA THR A 574 -10.62 26.36 18.35
C THR A 574 -11.84 27.22 18.68
N GLU A 575 -11.62 28.44 19.18
CA GLU A 575 -12.70 29.40 19.49
C GLU A 575 -13.63 29.66 18.30
N TYR A 576 -13.07 29.67 17.09
CA TYR A 576 -13.84 29.81 15.88
C TYR A 576 -14.82 28.65 15.67
N ALA A 577 -14.32 27.41 15.69
CA ALA A 577 -15.16 26.22 15.54
C ALA A 577 -16.17 26.10 16.69
N LYS A 578 -15.76 26.45 17.92
CA LYS A 578 -16.65 26.54 19.08
C LYS A 578 -17.84 27.46 18.81
N ALA A 579 -17.59 28.70 18.38
CA ALA A 579 -18.62 29.67 18.07
C ALA A 579 -19.55 29.19 16.94
N ARG A 580 -19.01 28.52 15.91
CA ARG A 580 -19.83 27.96 14.82
C ARG A 580 -20.74 26.83 15.30
N CYS A 581 -20.21 25.89 16.07
CA CYS A 581 -20.97 24.75 16.59
C CYS A 581 -22.04 25.19 17.60
N ASP A 582 -21.73 26.14 18.49
CA ASP A 582 -22.68 26.70 19.46
C ASP A 582 -23.83 27.45 18.79
N ALA A 583 -23.57 28.08 17.65
CA ALA A 583 -24.60 28.74 16.85
C ALA A 583 -25.46 27.75 16.05
N ALA A 584 -24.92 26.60 15.66
CA ALA A 584 -25.63 25.59 14.86
C ALA A 584 -26.48 24.64 15.70
N TRP A 585 -26.11 24.42 16.97
CA TRP A 585 -26.70 23.37 17.81
C TRP A 585 -27.10 23.89 19.20
N GLU A 586 -28.34 23.63 19.61
CA GLU A 586 -28.84 23.96 20.96
C GLU A 586 -28.51 22.87 21.99
N ASP A 587 -28.54 21.60 21.60
CA ASP A 587 -28.24 20.46 22.48
C ASP A 587 -26.74 20.35 22.74
N VAL A 588 -26.35 20.21 24.01
CA VAL A 588 -24.94 20.11 24.43
C VAL A 588 -24.25 18.90 23.79
N GLY A 589 -24.95 17.77 23.67
CA GLY A 589 -24.38 16.58 23.04
C GLY A 589 -24.14 16.77 21.54
N ALA A 590 -25.02 17.48 20.85
CA ALA A 590 -24.84 17.86 19.45
C ALA A 590 -23.71 18.89 19.26
N GLN A 591 -23.57 19.86 20.17
CA GLN A 591 -22.42 20.76 20.19
C GLN A 591 -21.10 20.00 20.36
N ASP A 592 -21.04 19.09 21.33
CA ASP A 592 -19.84 18.29 21.63
C ASP A 592 -19.45 17.41 20.43
N LEU A 593 -20.42 16.78 19.79
CA LEU A 593 -20.20 16.02 18.55
C LEU A 593 -19.71 16.92 17.41
N CYS A 594 -20.28 18.12 17.27
CA CYS A 594 -19.82 19.10 16.28
C CYS A 594 -18.37 19.51 16.53
N TYR A 595 -17.96 19.73 17.79
CA TYR A 595 -16.58 20.05 18.13
C TYR A 595 -15.61 18.92 17.76
N ARG A 596 -16.00 17.65 18.02
CA ARG A 596 -15.19 16.49 17.64
C ARG A 596 -15.00 16.41 16.12
N ILE A 597 -16.08 16.58 15.35
CA ILE A 597 -16.00 16.56 13.88
C ILE A 597 -15.21 17.77 13.34
N ALA A 598 -15.31 18.94 13.97
CA ALA A 598 -14.47 20.09 13.62
C ALA A 598 -12.98 19.83 13.90
N ALA A 599 -12.64 19.17 15.02
CA ALA A 599 -11.27 18.75 15.31
C ALA A 599 -10.75 17.71 14.29
N VAL A 600 -11.62 16.85 13.76
CA VAL A 600 -11.30 15.95 12.64
C VAL A 600 -10.98 16.73 11.37
N ALA A 601 -11.70 17.82 11.07
CA ALA A 601 -11.38 18.69 9.93
C ALA A 601 -9.98 19.31 10.04
N GLU A 602 -9.61 19.80 11.22
CA GLU A 602 -8.26 20.31 11.49
C GLU A 602 -7.20 19.21 11.44
N GLY A 603 -7.50 18.03 12.00
CA GLY A 603 -6.64 16.85 11.95
C GLY A 603 -6.39 16.36 10.52
N PHE A 604 -7.44 16.28 9.71
CA PHE A 604 -7.34 15.93 8.29
C PHE A 604 -6.50 16.95 7.51
N GLY A 605 -6.67 18.25 7.78
CA GLY A 605 -5.85 19.30 7.17
C GLY A 605 -4.35 19.12 7.42
N ARG A 606 -3.96 18.58 8.59
CA ARG A 606 -2.57 18.19 8.88
C ARG A 606 -2.19 16.89 8.18
N TRP A 607 -3.02 15.86 8.29
CA TRP A 607 -2.78 14.53 7.72
C TRP A 607 -2.60 14.57 6.20
N ALA A 608 -3.39 15.37 5.47
CA ALA A 608 -3.39 15.41 4.01
C ALA A 608 -2.20 16.17 3.41
N ARG A 609 -1.35 16.80 4.22
CA ARG A 609 -0.13 17.46 3.73
C ARG A 609 0.90 16.42 3.30
N ARG A 610 1.63 16.74 2.24
CA ARG A 610 2.76 15.94 1.79
C ARG A 610 4.04 16.41 2.50
N PRO A 611 5.03 15.52 2.71
CA PRO A 611 6.36 15.94 3.13
C PRO A 611 6.89 17.05 2.21
N GLY A 612 7.46 18.11 2.79
CA GLY A 612 7.99 19.26 2.03
C GLY A 612 6.95 20.28 1.54
N ASP A 613 5.65 20.13 1.85
CA ASP A 613 4.64 21.12 1.47
C ASP A 613 4.84 22.46 2.21
N SER A 614 5.24 23.50 1.48
CA SER A 614 5.51 24.84 2.02
C SER A 614 4.26 25.69 2.26
N ARG A 615 3.08 25.21 1.83
CA ARG A 615 1.82 25.92 2.05
C ARG A 615 1.41 25.86 3.53
N PRO A 616 0.70 26.89 4.03
CA PRO A 616 0.16 26.89 5.38
C PRO A 616 -0.75 25.67 5.62
N VAL A 617 -0.74 25.18 6.86
CA VAL A 617 -1.73 24.20 7.31
C VAL A 617 -3.12 24.84 7.20
N PRO A 618 -4.14 24.14 6.67
CA PRO A 618 -5.49 24.67 6.65
C PRO A 618 -6.00 25.03 8.05
N GLU A 619 -6.69 26.16 8.17
CA GLU A 619 -7.29 26.62 9.42
C GLU A 619 -8.78 26.89 9.22
N LEU A 620 -9.62 26.48 10.17
CA LEU A 620 -11.08 26.70 10.09
C LEU A 620 -11.44 28.20 10.08
N SER A 621 -10.63 29.03 10.73
CA SER A 621 -10.80 30.49 10.80
C SER A 621 -10.48 31.23 9.50
N THR A 622 -9.88 30.55 8.52
CA THR A 622 -9.51 31.13 7.22
C THR A 622 -10.18 30.37 6.06
N PRO A 623 -11.53 30.39 5.97
CA PRO A 623 -12.24 29.63 4.96
C PRO A 623 -11.87 30.09 3.55
N HIS A 624 -11.83 29.14 2.62
CA HIS A 624 -11.53 29.38 1.22
C HIS A 624 -12.62 30.26 0.57
N ALA A 625 -12.22 31.45 0.11
CA ALA A 625 -13.14 32.44 -0.44
C ALA A 625 -13.50 32.23 -1.92
N GLY A 626 -12.81 31.32 -2.62
CA GLY A 626 -13.07 31.05 -4.03
C GLY A 626 -14.46 30.46 -4.27
N GLU A 627 -15.03 30.77 -5.43
CA GLU A 627 -16.30 30.22 -5.90
C GLU A 627 -16.09 29.58 -7.27
N VAL A 628 -16.56 28.35 -7.45
CA VAL A 628 -16.49 27.66 -8.74
C VAL A 628 -17.74 27.91 -9.56
N MET A 629 -17.54 28.05 -10.87
CA MET A 629 -18.60 28.15 -11.86
C MET A 629 -19.23 26.78 -12.14
N VAL A 630 -18.42 25.72 -12.08
CA VAL A 630 -18.81 24.32 -12.28
C VAL A 630 -18.35 23.53 -11.07
N THR A 631 -19.20 22.63 -10.59
CA THR A 631 -18.87 21.75 -9.47
C THR A 631 -17.59 20.95 -9.79
N ASN A 632 -16.59 21.05 -8.91
CA ASN A 632 -15.40 20.23 -8.95
C ASN A 632 -15.72 18.85 -8.36
N GLU A 633 -15.75 17.83 -9.21
CA GLU A 633 -15.99 16.45 -8.82
C GLU A 633 -14.73 15.69 -8.36
N ASN A 634 -13.56 16.23 -8.70
CA ASN A 634 -12.25 15.74 -8.31
C ASN A 634 -11.83 16.39 -6.99
N ASN A 635 -10.56 16.21 -6.61
CA ASN A 635 -10.01 16.72 -5.35
C ASN A 635 -10.14 18.26 -5.27
N PRO A 636 -10.93 18.81 -4.33
CA PRO A 636 -10.94 20.24 -4.06
C PRO A 636 -9.61 20.70 -3.46
N PRO A 637 -9.30 22.01 -3.49
CA PRO A 637 -8.19 22.57 -2.73
C PRO A 637 -8.26 22.14 -1.26
N LEU A 638 -7.11 21.86 -0.64
CA LEU A 638 -7.08 21.26 0.70
C LEU A 638 -7.84 22.09 1.76
N GLN A 639 -7.71 23.43 1.73
CA GLN A 639 -8.50 24.31 2.61
C GLN A 639 -10.01 24.12 2.38
N CYS A 640 -10.44 24.03 1.12
CA CYS A 640 -11.84 23.85 0.75
C CYS A 640 -12.41 22.50 1.25
N ARG A 641 -11.59 21.43 1.29
CA ARG A 641 -11.97 20.14 1.90
C ARG A 641 -12.20 20.29 3.41
N VAL A 642 -11.27 20.94 4.11
CA VAL A 642 -11.38 21.23 5.55
C VAL A 642 -12.62 22.09 5.87
N ASP A 643 -12.91 23.09 5.03
CA ASP A 643 -14.14 23.89 5.16
C ASP A 643 -15.40 23.04 4.94
N THR A 644 -15.37 22.12 3.96
CA THR A 644 -16.48 21.21 3.65
C THR A 644 -16.78 20.29 4.82
N MET A 645 -15.76 19.77 5.48
CA MET A 645 -15.88 18.95 6.67
C MET A 645 -16.58 19.71 7.80
N LEU A 646 -16.18 20.96 8.07
CA LEU A 646 -16.86 21.81 9.05
C LEU A 646 -18.31 22.09 8.64
N GLN A 647 -18.60 22.39 7.37
CA GLN A 647 -19.98 22.59 6.93
C GLN A 647 -20.83 21.31 7.14
N GLY A 648 -20.32 20.12 6.84
CA GLY A 648 -21.05 18.89 7.15
C GLY A 648 -21.38 18.76 8.64
N ALA A 649 -20.44 19.10 9.53
CA ALA A 649 -20.65 19.09 10.98
C ALA A 649 -21.74 20.07 11.48
N LEU A 650 -21.91 21.19 10.77
CA LEU A 650 -22.91 22.21 11.09
C LEU A 650 -24.31 21.90 10.51
N CYS A 651 -24.40 20.93 9.60
CA CYS A 651 -25.66 20.66 8.93
C CYS A 651 -26.60 19.79 9.78
N GLY A 652 -27.83 20.29 9.98
CA GLY A 652 -28.90 19.61 10.71
C GLY A 652 -29.63 18.50 9.95
N ILE A 653 -29.46 18.43 8.63
CA ILE A 653 -30.23 17.53 7.76
C ILE A 653 -29.57 16.16 7.69
N ARG A 654 -30.33 15.10 7.98
CA ARG A 654 -29.88 13.69 7.94
C ARG A 654 -30.51 12.92 6.78
N PHE A 655 -29.87 11.82 6.38
CA PHE A 655 -30.34 10.95 5.30
C PHE A 655 -31.74 10.38 5.58
N ARG A 656 -32.65 10.50 4.61
CA ARG A 656 -34.03 10.02 4.71
C ARG A 656 -34.15 8.61 4.12
N GLY A 657 -33.76 7.61 4.91
CA GLY A 657 -33.88 6.20 4.53
C GLY A 657 -32.66 5.67 3.79
N THR A 658 -32.85 4.65 2.96
CA THR A 658 -31.77 3.90 2.32
C THR A 658 -31.52 4.27 0.86
N ALA A 659 -32.30 5.20 0.28
CA ALA A 659 -32.12 5.67 -1.09
C ALA A 659 -30.85 6.54 -1.21
N ILE A 660 -30.19 6.50 -2.38
CA ILE A 660 -29.00 7.29 -2.67
C ILE A 660 -29.45 8.68 -3.16
N PRO A 661 -29.10 9.79 -2.46
CA PRO A 661 -29.61 11.12 -2.81
C PRO A 661 -29.25 11.55 -4.22
N GLY A 662 -30.25 12.02 -4.98
CA GLY A 662 -30.08 12.44 -6.37
C GLY A 662 -29.85 11.29 -7.37
N LEU A 663 -29.88 10.03 -6.96
CA LEU A 663 -29.79 8.91 -7.90
C LEU A 663 -31.19 8.60 -8.47
N ILE A 664 -31.59 9.32 -9.52
CA ILE A 664 -32.91 9.21 -10.16
C ILE A 664 -32.79 8.99 -11.67
N PRO A 665 -33.72 8.24 -12.30
CA PRO A 665 -33.77 8.10 -13.75
C PRO A 665 -34.33 9.36 -14.43
N PRO A 666 -33.94 9.66 -15.69
CA PRO A 666 -32.92 8.95 -16.48
C PRO A 666 -31.50 9.23 -15.96
N TYR A 667 -30.74 8.16 -15.69
CA TYR A 667 -29.48 8.24 -14.94
C TYR A 667 -28.39 9.00 -15.68
N GLU A 668 -28.48 9.15 -17.00
CA GLU A 668 -27.55 9.94 -17.80
C GLU A 668 -27.54 11.42 -17.37
N GLN A 669 -28.62 11.91 -16.75
CA GLN A 669 -28.67 13.26 -16.21
C GLN A 669 -27.69 13.49 -15.05
N VAL A 670 -27.30 12.45 -14.33
CA VAL A 670 -26.34 12.58 -13.23
C VAL A 670 -24.96 12.96 -13.74
N LEU A 671 -24.69 12.75 -15.04
CA LEU A 671 -23.45 13.12 -15.72
C LEU A 671 -23.46 14.55 -16.29
N THR A 672 -24.56 15.29 -16.19
CA THR A 672 -24.66 16.64 -16.77
C THR A 672 -25.08 17.71 -15.77
N PHE A 673 -25.05 17.41 -14.47
CA PHE A 673 -25.46 18.29 -13.37
C PHE A 673 -26.83 18.95 -13.66
N SER A 674 -27.92 18.20 -13.51
CA SER A 674 -29.27 18.72 -13.78
C SER A 674 -29.91 19.35 -12.53
N PRO A 675 -30.70 20.43 -12.68
CA PRO A 675 -31.48 20.99 -11.58
C PRO A 675 -32.46 19.98 -10.94
N GLU A 676 -32.94 19.00 -11.72
CA GLU A 676 -33.82 17.93 -11.24
C GLU A 676 -33.10 17.01 -10.26
N VAL A 677 -31.88 16.60 -10.61
CA VAL A 677 -31.04 15.75 -9.75
C VAL A 677 -30.65 16.49 -8.47
N GLU A 678 -30.27 17.77 -8.57
CA GLU A 678 -29.97 18.59 -7.40
C GLU A 678 -31.20 18.74 -6.49
N ALA A 679 -32.38 19.02 -7.06
CA ALA A 679 -33.63 19.12 -6.32
C ALA A 679 -34.01 17.80 -5.63
N ALA A 680 -33.71 16.65 -6.24
CA ALA A 680 -33.93 15.34 -5.64
C ALA A 680 -32.98 15.06 -4.47
N ALA A 681 -31.76 15.59 -4.49
CA ALA A 681 -30.78 15.48 -3.41
C ALA A 681 -30.97 16.53 -2.30
N ALA A 682 -31.59 17.67 -2.62
CA ALA A 682 -31.74 18.82 -1.71
C ALA A 682 -32.31 18.48 -0.32
N PRO A 683 -33.31 17.59 -0.17
CA PRO A 683 -33.84 17.28 1.16
C PRO A 683 -32.87 16.49 2.07
N ASP A 684 -31.78 15.97 1.51
CA ASP A 684 -30.77 15.18 2.19
C ASP A 684 -29.45 15.98 2.36
N ALA A 685 -29.49 17.30 2.17
CA ALA A 685 -28.37 18.21 2.39
C ALA A 685 -28.85 19.58 2.92
N CYS A 686 -27.95 20.35 3.52
CA CYS A 686 -28.23 21.76 3.79
C CYS A 686 -27.96 22.55 2.49
N THR A 687 -28.98 23.20 1.95
CA THR A 687 -28.88 23.94 0.68
C THR A 687 -28.45 25.39 0.87
N GLU A 688 -28.72 25.97 2.03
CA GLU A 688 -28.43 27.37 2.36
C GLU A 688 -27.97 27.49 3.82
N GLY A 689 -27.30 28.60 4.13
CA GLY A 689 -26.87 28.93 5.50
C GLY A 689 -25.74 28.04 6.04
N PRO A 690 -25.50 28.07 7.37
CA PRO A 690 -24.53 27.20 8.01
C PRO A 690 -24.80 25.73 7.68
N GLY A 691 -23.76 25.05 7.25
CA GLY A 691 -23.79 23.66 6.85
C GLY A 691 -24.05 23.40 5.36
N SER A 692 -24.26 24.46 4.57
CA SER A 692 -24.30 24.35 3.11
C SER A 692 -22.93 23.99 2.51
N ARG A 693 -22.96 23.24 1.40
CA ARG A 693 -21.73 22.80 0.70
C ARG A 693 -20.93 24.02 0.21
N PRO A 694 -19.62 24.11 0.49
CA PRO A 694 -18.81 25.27 0.12
C PRO A 694 -18.78 25.57 -1.38
N ARG A 695 -18.91 26.86 -1.71
CA ARG A 695 -18.84 27.37 -3.09
C ARG A 695 -17.48 27.17 -3.76
N CYS A 696 -16.43 26.91 -2.99
CA CYS A 696 -15.08 26.65 -3.50
C CYS A 696 -14.93 25.32 -4.23
N TRP A 697 -15.94 24.44 -4.17
CA TRP A 697 -16.00 23.21 -4.98
C TRP A 697 -17.40 22.90 -5.51
N PHE A 698 -18.47 23.38 -4.86
CA PHE A 698 -19.84 23.09 -5.23
C PHE A 698 -20.52 24.30 -5.89
N ALA A 699 -21.04 24.11 -7.09
CA ALA A 699 -21.83 25.11 -7.82
C ALA A 699 -23.32 24.73 -7.78
N PRO A 700 -24.12 25.17 -6.78
CA PRO A 700 -25.55 24.93 -6.77
C PRO A 700 -26.24 25.66 -7.92
N ASN A 701 -27.31 25.04 -8.42
CA ASN A 701 -28.11 25.50 -9.55
C ASN A 701 -27.27 25.76 -10.81
N ALA A 702 -26.16 25.05 -11.00
CA ALA A 702 -25.31 25.24 -12.16
C ALA A 702 -26.09 24.99 -13.45
N THR A 703 -26.17 26.02 -14.29
CA THR A 703 -26.63 25.90 -15.68
C THR A 703 -25.45 25.56 -16.59
N ALA A 704 -25.73 25.18 -17.84
CA ALA A 704 -24.66 25.02 -18.83
C ALA A 704 -23.78 26.27 -18.87
N VAL A 705 -22.46 26.05 -18.88
CA VAL A 705 -21.45 27.12 -18.92
C VAL A 705 -21.61 27.88 -20.23
N ASP A 706 -21.76 29.20 -20.15
CA ASP A 706 -21.77 30.05 -21.34
C ASP A 706 -20.34 30.24 -21.86
N CYS A 707 -19.93 29.39 -22.80
CA CYS A 707 -18.65 29.50 -23.49
C CYS A 707 -18.72 30.45 -24.70
N THR A 708 -19.78 31.24 -24.86
CA THR A 708 -19.92 32.14 -26.02
C THR A 708 -18.73 33.11 -26.09
N GLY A 709 -17.97 33.04 -27.17
CA GLY A 709 -16.80 33.89 -27.39
C GLY A 709 -15.45 33.28 -26.98
N ILE A 710 -15.43 32.08 -26.37
CA ILE A 710 -14.20 31.35 -26.05
C ILE A 710 -14.08 30.14 -26.99
N PRO A 711 -13.09 30.10 -27.90
CA PRO A 711 -12.87 28.95 -28.77
C PRO A 711 -12.54 27.69 -27.96
N GLU A 712 -12.85 26.52 -28.52
CA GLU A 712 -12.54 25.22 -27.89
C GLU A 712 -11.03 25.03 -27.62
N LEU A 713 -10.19 25.59 -28.49
CA LEU A 713 -8.72 25.59 -28.36
C LEU A 713 -8.20 26.73 -27.46
N GLY A 714 -9.09 27.48 -26.83
CA GLY A 714 -8.79 28.63 -25.97
C GLY A 714 -8.60 29.94 -26.74
N MET A 715 -8.41 31.02 -25.97
CA MET A 715 -8.08 32.35 -26.48
C MET A 715 -7.04 33.02 -25.59
N CYS A 716 -6.36 34.03 -26.11
CA CYS A 716 -5.52 34.91 -25.32
C CYS A 716 -6.32 36.09 -24.76
N ASP A 717 -6.09 36.42 -23.49
CA ASP A 717 -6.66 37.57 -22.79
C ASP A 717 -5.61 38.23 -21.87
N VAL A 718 -5.99 39.29 -21.15
CA VAL A 718 -5.16 39.97 -20.16
C VAL A 718 -5.90 40.07 -18.82
N ILE A 719 -5.32 39.46 -17.79
CA ILE A 719 -5.90 39.34 -16.45
C ILE A 719 -4.96 39.99 -15.45
N ASP A 720 -5.48 41.00 -14.72
CA ASP A 720 -4.70 41.84 -13.81
C ASP A 720 -3.41 42.41 -14.45
N GLY A 721 -3.51 42.79 -15.73
CA GLY A 721 -2.41 43.36 -16.51
C GLY A 721 -1.35 42.35 -16.98
N ARG A 722 -1.58 41.04 -16.83
CA ARG A 722 -0.71 39.98 -17.32
C ARG A 722 -1.37 39.18 -18.44
N PRO A 723 -0.62 38.76 -19.49
CA PRO A 723 -1.15 37.86 -20.51
C PRO A 723 -1.68 36.58 -19.88
N ALA A 724 -2.78 36.05 -20.40
CA ALA A 724 -3.42 34.84 -19.91
C ALA A 724 -4.03 34.04 -21.06
N VAL A 725 -4.11 32.72 -20.87
CA VAL A 725 -4.90 31.82 -21.71
C VAL A 725 -6.25 31.61 -21.06
N VAL A 726 -7.33 31.82 -21.79
CA VAL A 726 -8.70 31.54 -21.36
C VAL A 726 -9.23 30.35 -22.14
N GLN A 727 -9.69 29.32 -21.43
CA GLN A 727 -10.30 28.13 -22.01
C GLN A 727 -11.71 27.98 -21.46
N CYS A 728 -12.59 27.34 -22.23
CA CYS A 728 -13.94 27.04 -21.74
C CYS A 728 -14.36 25.63 -22.11
N SER A 729 -14.86 24.88 -21.13
CA SER A 729 -15.45 23.57 -21.36
C SER A 729 -16.68 23.34 -20.49
N ALA A 730 -17.56 22.46 -20.94
CA ALA A 730 -18.70 22.01 -20.13
C ALA A 730 -18.28 21.30 -18.83
N ALA A 731 -17.06 20.74 -18.79
CA ALA A 731 -16.56 19.99 -17.65
C ALA A 731 -15.88 20.88 -16.60
N ARG A 732 -15.14 21.92 -17.03
CA ARG A 732 -14.31 22.76 -16.14
C ARG A 732 -14.76 24.21 -16.05
N GLY A 733 -15.77 24.61 -16.81
CA GLY A 733 -16.18 26.01 -16.88
C GLY A 733 -15.21 26.84 -17.69
N ILE A 734 -15.16 28.14 -17.37
CA ILE A 734 -14.17 29.06 -17.91
C ILE A 734 -12.92 28.99 -17.02
N GLU A 735 -11.81 28.54 -17.58
CA GLU A 735 -10.50 28.47 -16.94
C GLU A 735 -9.61 29.59 -17.44
N THR A 736 -8.77 30.13 -16.57
CA THR A 736 -7.87 31.23 -16.89
C THR A 736 -6.48 30.93 -16.35
N PHE A 737 -5.51 30.82 -17.25
CA PHE A 737 -4.11 30.54 -16.94
C PHE A 737 -3.29 31.79 -17.18
N VAL A 738 -2.93 32.50 -16.10
CA VAL A 738 -2.09 33.69 -16.20
C VAL A 738 -0.65 33.26 -16.51
N CYS A 739 -0.09 33.80 -17.59
CA CYS A 739 1.26 33.47 -18.03
C CYS A 739 2.31 33.94 -17.00
N ALA A 740 3.45 33.24 -16.99
CA ALA A 740 4.57 33.60 -16.12
C ALA A 740 5.08 35.02 -16.44
N PRO A 741 5.70 35.72 -15.46
CA PRO A 741 6.25 37.04 -15.70
C PRO A 741 7.28 37.03 -16.85
N GLY A 742 7.05 37.86 -17.88
CA GLY A 742 7.90 37.92 -19.07
C GLY A 742 7.37 37.12 -20.26
N SER A 743 6.55 36.10 -20.00
CA SER A 743 5.87 35.32 -21.02
C SER A 743 4.72 36.09 -21.68
N ARG A 744 4.36 35.68 -22.89
CA ARG A 744 3.20 36.17 -23.63
C ARG A 744 2.23 35.03 -23.91
N CYS A 745 0.96 35.37 -24.15
CA CYS A 745 0.01 34.40 -24.68
C CYS A 745 0.05 34.46 -26.21
N GLU A 746 0.17 33.29 -26.85
CA GLU A 746 0.16 33.15 -28.30
C GLU A 746 -0.84 32.08 -28.73
N LEU A 747 -1.35 32.24 -29.96
CA LEU A 747 -2.07 31.20 -30.66
C LEU A 747 -1.09 30.44 -31.55
N GLU A 748 -0.99 29.13 -31.36
CA GLU A 748 -0.24 28.23 -32.23
C GLU A 748 -0.86 28.15 -33.64
N ALA A 749 -0.14 27.54 -34.58
CA ALA A 749 -0.58 27.45 -35.97
C ALA A 749 -1.89 26.67 -36.16
N ASP A 750 -2.23 25.79 -35.22
CA ASP A 750 -3.49 25.05 -35.16
C ASP A 750 -4.60 25.80 -34.40
N GLY A 751 -4.31 26.98 -33.85
CA GLY A 751 -5.24 27.83 -33.11
C GLY A 751 -5.26 27.59 -31.60
N PHE A 752 -4.37 26.75 -31.05
CA PHE A 752 -4.28 26.52 -29.61
C PHE A 752 -3.66 27.71 -28.87
N ALA A 753 -4.32 28.17 -27.80
CA ALA A 753 -3.80 29.26 -26.97
C ALA A 753 -2.86 28.71 -25.88
N LEU A 754 -1.63 29.23 -25.80
CA LEU A 754 -0.65 28.86 -24.78
C LEU A 754 0.21 30.05 -24.32
N CYS A 755 0.82 29.91 -23.15
CA CYS A 755 1.83 30.83 -22.66
C CYS A 755 3.21 30.44 -23.20
N THR A 756 3.89 31.36 -23.87
CA THR A 756 5.24 31.18 -24.43
C THR A 756 6.23 32.15 -23.76
N GLU A 757 7.47 31.68 -23.55
CA GLU A 757 8.56 32.49 -22.95
C GLU A 757 9.07 33.62 -23.84
#